data_AF-A0A939RGM3-F1
#
_entry.id   AF-A0A939RGM3-F1
#
_cell.length_a   1.000
_cell.length_b   1.000
_cell.length_c   1.000
_cell.angle_alpha   90.00
_cell.angle_beta   90.00
_cell.angle_gamma   90.00
#
_symmetry.space_group_name_H-M   'P 1'
#
loop_
_entity.id
_entity.type
_entity.pdbx_description
1 polymer ?
#
loop_
_entity_poly.entity_id
_entity_poly.type
_entity_poly.pdbx_seq_one_letter_code
_entity_poly.pdbx_strand_id
1 'polypeptide(L)'
;MPLPKLSSGFFSHIVSALTNNLFRITLLTMIAVRITQQTDDPYNVVAGMLILPFFLFSARATQLAKKYNRTRTSLSLNLTELALMLLAGSVLLTKNIGLLILLPFLYGALSAFLGPMRYAFQPDQLEESDLTAGDAYIEKTTYFSIAVALLFGTLLPVRLAAAILIVCSVVGFFVTWRSSPDAAAAEPEEKSASNSPKAMLIGIWKTLKTVRKYPLIFRSILGTTWFWSIGLLMIMQVYPLTEHVFHADDFAVAFQLLLFAAGAGVGAMYCHRLLKGVAHTTFVPISTIGMGICFMMLFFLTAEYAAPVHTATFTEFVLRPRVVFFSLFLFLLGFSCGMYVIPLTALIRSKASDANRATVFAAGNLINAAGIALMALIFIAARHAGLSIAALFLLAGAASFVVSVYNCSVLPAALLRSIVQAVLEFFYRVTVKGLPNFQAAGKRVLIVANHASLLDGLLIAAFMPEKITFVIKPEWENKWFAKLFSLMIDLYPLDLNNPMSVRPLVDLIKKNNKVMIFPERRISVTGALMKVYEGAGLVAEKANANILPVRINGAQYSKFSLLKDRVKTRYFPKIIMNILPPRKFDIDPTWTSRQRNHEISNQLYDMMTDMMYESSKVNENLFVSLLNAAKINGKNHIIAEDVSRKPIKYKTLLLKSYVLGAAMERCFEDEERLGLLLPNVLANVVSFFALQSIDKVPAMLNFSTGVAQVVSCVKTIQLKTVLTSKKFIENAHLEKLEEALKENGIRVVYLEDFASEVLFEDKLRGILAYLTSKKPKNSPDHTAAIMFTSGSEGMPKAVLLSHRNFQANRYQALSIIAVTSADVFFNALPMFHAFGLGVGTILTLLSGIRTFFYPSPLHYRIVPELVYETNATVLCGTDTFFAGYGAMAHPYDFFALRFAIVGAEKLKPSTSELWMRKFGIRILEGYGATETAPIIALNTPMYIREGSVGRLLPKMVAKLEEVPGIKEGAKLLVSGDNVMQGYMKADNPGVLIPPKDGWHDTGDIVTIDKDGFVFIQGRAKRFAKIGGEMVSLTAVEQLLSKLYPDAVQGLVSVPDPKKGEKLVLITTKQDTDLSEIRSYIKEQGFNELGSPSKFIYVKEPPVLGSGKFDYVTAEKMAAEQEA
;
A
#
# COMPACT_ATOMS: atom_id res chain seq x y z
N MET A 1 -5.76 -8.05 15.98
CA MET A 1 -4.39 -7.48 16.03
C MET A 1 -3.58 -8.44 16.87
N PRO A 2 -2.44 -8.98 16.40
CA PRO A 2 -1.61 -9.83 17.24
C PRO A 2 -1.14 -8.99 18.43
N LEU A 3 -1.20 -9.55 19.64
CA LEU A 3 -0.54 -8.97 20.80
C LEU A 3 0.92 -8.71 20.40
N PRO A 4 1.54 -7.57 20.79
CA PRO A 4 2.99 -7.48 20.71
C PRO A 4 3.57 -8.70 21.43
N LYS A 5 4.79 -9.13 21.11
CA LYS A 5 5.50 -10.11 21.97
C LYS A 5 5.73 -9.44 23.32
N LEU A 6 4.69 -9.41 24.16
CA LEU A 6 4.70 -8.74 25.45
C LEU A 6 5.72 -9.49 26.29
N SER A 7 6.79 -8.82 26.67
CA SER A 7 7.71 -9.34 27.68
C SER A 7 6.89 -9.70 28.93
N SER A 8 7.31 -10.74 29.66
CA SER A 8 6.64 -11.15 30.90
C SER A 8 6.47 -9.97 31.88
N GLY A 9 7.45 -9.05 31.90
CA GLY A 9 7.39 -7.80 32.68
C GLY A 9 6.22 -6.90 32.31
N PHE A 10 5.91 -6.74 31.02
CA PHE A 10 4.79 -5.89 30.59
C PHE A 10 3.43 -6.47 30.99
N PHE A 11 3.28 -7.79 30.95
CA PHE A 11 2.07 -8.46 31.44
C PHE A 11 1.85 -8.22 32.94
N SER A 12 2.92 -8.26 33.74
CA SER A 12 2.84 -7.92 35.16
C SER A 12 2.35 -6.49 35.40
N HIS A 13 2.76 -5.54 34.56
CA HIS A 13 2.31 -4.15 34.67
C HIS A 13 0.82 -3.99 34.35
N ILE A 14 0.31 -4.73 33.34
CA ILE A 14 -1.12 -4.77 33.02
C ILE A 14 -1.91 -5.29 34.23
N VAL A 15 -1.48 -6.42 34.82
CA VAL A 15 -2.18 -7.02 35.97
C VAL A 15 -2.15 -6.09 37.18
N SER A 16 -1.01 -5.48 37.51
CA SER A 16 -0.93 -4.53 38.64
C SER A 16 -1.75 -3.25 38.40
N ALA A 17 -1.80 -2.75 37.16
CA ALA A 17 -2.67 -1.62 36.82
C ALA A 17 -4.16 -2.00 36.94
N LEU A 18 -4.51 -3.23 36.55
CA LEU A 18 -5.85 -3.78 36.69
C LEU A 18 -6.26 -3.90 38.16
N THR A 19 -5.45 -4.56 39.00
CA THR A 19 -5.76 -4.76 40.43
C THR A 19 -5.91 -3.45 41.18
N ASN A 20 -4.98 -2.52 40.96
CA ASN A 20 -4.97 -1.23 41.65
C ASN A 20 -6.19 -0.36 41.27
N ASN A 21 -6.52 -0.27 39.97
CA ASN A 21 -7.70 0.49 39.56
C ASN A 21 -9.00 -0.19 39.99
N LEU A 22 -9.06 -1.53 39.93
CA LEU A 22 -10.19 -2.31 40.40
C LEU A 22 -10.44 -2.06 41.89
N PHE A 23 -9.40 -2.18 42.70
CA PHE A 23 -9.48 -1.98 44.14
C PHE A 23 -9.86 -0.56 44.52
N ARG A 24 -9.15 0.45 43.97
CA ARG A 24 -9.41 1.87 44.27
C ARG A 24 -10.89 2.20 44.13
N ILE A 25 -11.43 1.90 42.96
CA ILE A 25 -12.73 2.38 42.55
C ILE A 25 -13.82 1.56 43.23
N THR A 26 -13.69 0.23 43.34
CA THR A 26 -14.63 -0.61 44.09
C THR A 26 -14.70 -0.20 45.55
N LEU A 27 -13.54 -0.01 46.22
CA LEU A 27 -13.51 0.41 47.62
C LEU A 27 -14.17 1.78 47.82
N LEU A 28 -13.84 2.76 46.98
CA LEU A 28 -14.42 4.10 47.06
C LEU A 28 -15.92 4.08 46.86
N THR A 29 -16.41 3.35 45.85
CA THR A 29 -17.84 3.21 45.59
C THR A 29 -18.57 2.52 46.74
N MET A 30 -17.99 1.48 47.36
CA MET A 30 -18.61 0.79 48.49
C MET A 30 -18.62 1.64 49.78
N ILE A 31 -17.54 2.36 50.03
CA ILE A 31 -17.45 3.32 51.14
C ILE A 31 -18.48 4.42 50.94
N ALA A 32 -18.53 4.98 49.74
CA ALA A 32 -19.52 5.94 49.29
C ALA A 32 -20.94 5.46 49.62
N VAL A 33 -21.38 4.34 49.03
CA VAL A 33 -22.75 3.78 49.21
C VAL A 33 -23.11 3.67 50.69
N ARG A 34 -22.23 3.10 51.51
CA ARG A 34 -22.48 2.91 52.94
C ARG A 34 -22.52 4.19 53.76
N ILE A 35 -21.70 5.17 53.38
CA ILE A 35 -21.60 6.45 54.07
C ILE A 35 -22.82 7.35 53.72
N THR A 36 -23.33 7.30 52.48
CA THR A 36 -24.63 7.94 52.10
C THR A 36 -25.80 7.41 52.89
N GLN A 37 -25.83 6.09 53.14
CA GLN A 37 -26.93 5.46 53.88
C GLN A 37 -27.00 5.90 55.36
N GLN A 38 -25.98 6.61 55.86
CA GLN A 38 -25.84 6.93 57.29
C GLN A 38 -25.75 8.44 57.57
N THR A 39 -25.49 9.30 56.58
CA THR A 39 -25.27 10.75 56.77
C THR A 39 -25.53 11.55 55.48
N ASP A 40 -26.08 12.77 55.60
CA ASP A 40 -26.56 13.58 54.45
C ASP A 40 -25.47 14.23 53.57
N ASP A 41 -24.20 14.35 53.98
CA ASP A 41 -23.15 14.85 53.05
C ASP A 41 -21.70 14.43 53.36
N PRO A 42 -21.19 13.29 52.83
CA PRO A 42 -19.81 12.86 53.15
C PRO A 42 -18.98 12.35 51.96
N TYR A 43 -19.48 12.39 50.72
CA TYR A 43 -18.75 11.91 49.53
C TYR A 43 -17.49 12.72 49.20
N ASN A 44 -17.59 14.03 49.41
CA ASN A 44 -16.53 14.99 49.14
C ASN A 44 -15.31 14.77 50.05
N VAL A 45 -15.54 14.36 51.30
CA VAL A 45 -14.49 14.11 52.29
C VAL A 45 -13.71 12.85 51.95
N VAL A 46 -14.38 11.77 51.54
CA VAL A 46 -13.77 10.51 51.11
C VAL A 46 -12.87 10.73 49.88
N ALA A 47 -13.36 11.49 48.89
CA ALA A 47 -12.59 11.86 47.70
C ALA A 47 -11.36 12.75 48.06
N GLY A 48 -11.53 13.70 48.99
CA GLY A 48 -10.44 14.54 49.49
C GLY A 48 -9.34 13.74 50.20
N MET A 49 -9.73 12.80 51.07
CA MET A 49 -8.80 11.93 51.81
C MET A 49 -7.98 11.02 50.89
N LEU A 50 -8.55 10.61 49.75
CA LEU A 50 -7.84 9.84 48.73
C LEU A 50 -6.80 10.66 47.95
N ILE A 51 -7.07 11.95 47.72
CA ILE A 51 -6.22 12.81 46.89
C ILE A 51 -5.07 13.43 47.71
N LEU A 52 -5.32 13.74 48.99
CA LEU A 52 -4.36 14.37 49.89
C LEU A 52 -2.97 13.68 49.91
N PRO A 53 -2.85 12.34 49.98
CA PRO A 53 -1.56 11.65 49.94
C PRO A 53 -0.74 11.91 48.68
N PHE A 54 -1.37 12.14 47.52
CA PHE A 54 -0.62 12.48 46.29
C PHE A 54 0.09 13.81 46.43
N PHE A 55 -0.46 14.77 47.17
CA PHE A 55 0.20 16.03 47.47
C PHE A 55 1.39 15.83 48.43
N LEU A 56 1.22 14.98 49.44
CA LEU A 56 2.21 14.77 50.51
C LEU A 56 3.39 13.88 50.07
N PHE A 57 3.13 12.83 49.29
CA PHE A 57 4.09 11.75 49.07
C PHE A 57 4.65 11.65 47.64
N SER A 58 4.03 12.26 46.61
CA SER A 58 4.47 12.09 45.21
C SER A 58 5.92 12.52 44.97
N ALA A 59 6.37 13.64 45.57
CA ALA A 59 7.75 14.11 45.43
C ALA A 59 8.77 13.15 46.08
N ARG A 60 8.37 12.50 47.18
CA ARG A 60 9.21 11.51 47.88
C ARG A 60 9.27 10.19 47.12
N ALA A 61 8.14 9.75 46.57
CA ALA A 61 8.04 8.57 45.74
C ALA A 61 9.02 8.63 44.55
N THR A 62 9.18 9.80 43.92
CA THR A 62 10.16 10.00 42.83
C THR A 62 11.61 9.76 43.26
N GLN A 63 12.01 10.27 44.43
CA GLN A 63 13.37 10.10 44.94
C GLN A 63 13.66 8.64 45.30
N LEU A 64 12.68 7.96 45.90
CA LEU A 64 12.81 6.54 46.23
C LEU A 64 12.91 5.69 44.95
N ALA A 65 12.15 6.04 43.90
CA ALA A 65 12.18 5.36 42.60
C ALA A 65 13.51 5.50 41.86
N LYS A 66 14.24 6.59 42.10
CA LYS A 66 15.58 6.81 41.53
C LYS A 66 16.68 6.06 42.28
N LYS A 67 16.58 6.04 43.62
CA LYS A 67 17.63 5.51 44.50
C LYS A 67 17.64 4.00 44.68
N TYR A 68 16.46 3.36 44.82
CA TYR A 68 16.36 1.95 45.19
C TYR A 68 16.16 1.03 43.99
N ASN A 69 16.56 -0.24 44.12
CA ASN A 69 16.33 -1.26 43.10
C ASN A 69 14.84 -1.35 42.79
N ARG A 70 14.50 -1.16 41.52
CA ARG A 70 13.12 -0.90 41.13
C ARG A 70 12.26 -2.16 41.34
N THR A 71 12.82 -3.34 41.14
CA THR A 71 12.13 -4.64 41.23
C THR A 71 11.78 -4.96 42.69
N ARG A 72 12.73 -4.78 43.61
CA ARG A 72 12.49 -4.98 45.04
C ARG A 72 11.45 -3.99 45.58
N THR A 73 11.56 -2.72 45.21
CA THR A 73 10.58 -1.69 45.62
C THR A 73 9.18 -1.99 45.08
N SER A 74 9.05 -2.45 43.83
CA SER A 74 7.74 -2.83 43.27
C SER A 74 7.12 -4.03 44.01
N LEU A 75 7.91 -5.02 44.40
CA LEU A 75 7.42 -6.17 45.18
C LEU A 75 6.96 -5.77 46.59
N SER A 76 7.72 -4.89 47.27
CA SER A 76 7.32 -4.36 48.57
C SER A 76 6.02 -3.56 48.51
N LEU A 77 5.80 -2.78 47.44
CA LEU A 77 4.56 -2.03 47.25
C LEU A 77 3.37 -2.96 46.97
N ASN A 78 3.53 -4.00 46.14
CA ASN A 78 2.46 -4.99 45.91
C ASN A 78 2.14 -5.82 47.17
N LEU A 79 3.14 -6.11 48.01
CA LEU A 79 2.90 -6.75 49.31
C LEU A 79 2.12 -5.81 50.26
N THR A 80 2.44 -4.52 50.23
CA THR A 80 1.71 -3.49 50.97
C THR A 80 0.27 -3.37 50.45
N GLU A 81 0.05 -3.47 49.14
CA GLU A 81 -1.28 -3.55 48.52
C GLU A 81 -2.07 -4.72 49.12
N LEU A 82 -1.52 -5.94 49.10
CA LEU A 82 -2.17 -7.12 49.65
C LEU A 82 -2.52 -6.96 51.15
N ALA A 83 -1.61 -6.42 51.95
CA ALA A 83 -1.87 -6.16 53.37
C ALA A 83 -3.02 -5.15 53.57
N LEU A 84 -3.07 -4.12 52.72
CA LEU A 84 -4.12 -3.11 52.73
C LEU A 84 -5.47 -3.70 52.26
N MET A 85 -5.49 -4.71 51.38
CA MET A 85 -6.71 -5.46 51.01
C MET A 85 -7.30 -6.21 52.20
N LEU A 86 -6.46 -6.93 52.94
CA LEU A 86 -6.88 -7.70 54.10
C LEU A 86 -7.44 -6.77 55.18
N LEU A 87 -6.78 -5.62 55.39
CA LEU A 87 -7.26 -4.58 56.28
C LEU A 87 -8.60 -3.99 55.79
N ALA A 88 -8.71 -3.62 54.52
CA ALA A 88 -9.93 -3.06 53.94
C ALA A 88 -11.12 -4.03 54.04
N GLY A 89 -10.90 -5.32 53.75
CA GLY A 89 -11.92 -6.36 53.90
C GLY A 89 -12.43 -6.48 55.35
N SER A 90 -11.52 -6.41 56.34
CA SER A 90 -11.90 -6.44 57.76
C SER A 90 -12.66 -5.18 58.20
N VAL A 91 -12.19 -3.99 57.79
CA VAL A 91 -12.79 -2.70 58.17
C VAL A 91 -14.14 -2.49 57.48
N LEU A 92 -14.31 -2.93 56.23
CA LEU A 92 -15.59 -2.96 55.53
C LEU A 92 -16.61 -3.91 56.18
N LEU A 93 -16.24 -4.76 57.13
CA LEU A 93 -17.21 -5.53 57.92
C LEU A 93 -17.58 -4.85 59.24
N THR A 94 -16.88 -3.79 59.62
CA THR A 94 -17.17 -2.97 60.80
C THR A 94 -18.11 -1.81 60.49
N LYS A 95 -18.80 -1.29 61.51
CA LYS A 95 -19.63 -0.06 61.42
C LYS A 95 -18.85 1.23 61.73
N ASN A 96 -17.51 1.19 61.77
CA ASN A 96 -16.70 2.33 62.20
C ASN A 96 -16.40 3.30 61.03
N ILE A 97 -17.09 4.44 61.00
CA ILE A 97 -16.96 5.47 59.96
C ILE A 97 -15.53 6.06 59.91
N GLY A 98 -14.86 6.22 61.05
CA GLY A 98 -13.50 6.78 61.11
C GLY A 98 -12.47 5.90 60.39
N LEU A 99 -12.58 4.58 60.57
CA LEU A 99 -11.72 3.61 59.85
C LEU A 99 -12.06 3.55 58.35
N LEU A 100 -13.34 3.72 57.98
CA LEU A 100 -13.76 3.78 56.58
C LEU A 100 -13.25 5.04 55.87
N ILE A 101 -13.09 6.17 56.57
CA ILE A 101 -12.50 7.40 56.02
C ILE A 101 -10.97 7.32 55.92
N LEU A 102 -10.31 6.61 56.84
CA LEU A 102 -8.85 6.42 56.84
C LEU A 102 -8.37 5.52 55.68
N LEU A 103 -9.15 4.51 55.31
CA LEU A 103 -8.81 3.58 54.22
C LEU A 103 -8.49 4.26 52.87
N PRO A 104 -9.31 5.20 52.35
CA PRO A 104 -9.00 6.01 51.18
C PRO A 104 -7.65 6.74 51.26
N PHE A 105 -7.28 7.26 52.44
CA PHE A 105 -6.01 7.95 52.66
C PHE A 105 -4.82 6.99 52.57
N LEU A 106 -4.88 5.84 53.26
CA LEU A 106 -3.82 4.83 53.20
C LEU A 106 -3.63 4.32 51.77
N TYR A 107 -4.75 4.13 51.05
CA TYR A 107 -4.72 3.71 49.67
C TYR A 107 -4.17 4.80 48.72
N GLY A 108 -4.57 6.06 48.92
CA GLY A 108 -4.03 7.19 48.18
C GLY A 108 -2.51 7.30 48.37
N ALA A 109 -2.01 7.01 49.57
CA ALA A 109 -0.57 6.99 49.85
C ALA A 109 0.12 5.89 49.05
N LEU A 110 -0.39 4.66 49.09
CA LEU A 110 0.13 3.54 48.29
C LEU A 110 0.17 3.89 46.78
N SER A 111 -0.92 4.45 46.24
CA SER A 111 -1.02 4.86 44.84
C SER A 111 0.00 5.96 44.46
N ALA A 112 0.27 6.90 45.37
CA ALA A 112 1.27 7.95 45.16
C ALA A 112 2.70 7.38 45.03
N PHE A 113 3.00 6.26 45.70
CA PHE A 113 4.28 5.55 45.58
C PHE A 113 4.33 4.62 44.34
N LEU A 114 3.24 3.92 44.02
CA LEU A 114 3.18 3.03 42.86
C LEU A 114 3.30 3.77 41.51
N GLY A 115 2.76 4.99 41.42
CA GLY A 115 2.73 5.77 40.19
C GLY A 115 4.12 6.00 39.55
N PRO A 116 5.04 6.72 40.21
CA PRO A 116 6.38 6.99 39.68
C PRO A 116 7.19 5.72 39.37
N MET A 117 6.99 4.64 40.14
CA MET A 117 7.65 3.36 39.92
C MET A 117 7.25 2.72 38.59
N ARG A 118 5.94 2.63 38.31
CA ARG A 118 5.42 2.00 37.07
C ARG A 118 5.94 2.67 35.80
N TYR A 119 6.03 4.00 35.81
CA TYR A 119 6.48 4.78 34.66
C TYR A 119 8.00 4.76 34.48
N ALA A 120 8.77 4.45 35.53
CA ALA A 120 10.21 4.28 35.43
C ALA A 120 10.60 2.93 34.78
N PHE A 121 9.74 1.90 34.85
CA PHE A 121 10.01 0.56 34.32
C PHE A 121 9.68 0.35 32.84
N GLN A 122 8.70 1.08 32.32
CA GLN A 122 8.07 0.80 31.03
C GLN A 122 9.00 0.92 29.80
N PRO A 123 9.93 1.91 29.72
CA PRO A 123 10.84 2.04 28.58
C PRO A 123 11.89 0.93 28.49
N ASP A 124 12.25 0.33 29.63
CA ASP A 124 13.26 -0.73 29.70
C ASP A 124 12.73 -2.08 29.16
N GLN A 125 11.41 -2.17 28.91
CA GLN A 125 10.72 -3.40 28.52
C GLN A 125 10.09 -3.38 27.12
N LEU A 126 10.11 -2.23 26.44
CA LEU A 126 9.52 -2.03 25.11
C LEU A 126 10.49 -1.23 24.23
N GLU A 127 10.62 -1.63 22.97
CA GLU A 127 11.35 -0.83 21.97
C GLU A 127 10.65 0.52 21.75
N GLU A 128 11.41 1.55 21.37
CA GLU A 128 10.91 2.93 21.22
C GLU A 128 9.73 3.03 20.24
N SER A 129 9.66 2.14 19.24
CA SER A 129 8.56 2.02 18.28
C SER A 129 7.27 1.46 18.87
N ASP A 130 7.35 0.66 19.94
CA ASP A 130 6.21 -0.04 20.56
C ASP A 130 5.64 0.68 21.79
N LEU A 131 6.32 1.72 22.29
CA LEU A 131 5.90 2.49 23.47
C LEU A 131 4.46 3.01 23.35
N THR A 132 4.09 3.60 22.22
CA THR A 132 2.75 4.17 22.01
C THR A 132 1.65 3.09 21.95
N ALA A 133 1.98 1.89 21.46
CA ALA A 133 1.04 0.75 21.45
C ALA A 133 0.89 0.15 22.86
N GLY A 134 1.99 0.04 23.60
CA GLY A 134 1.97 -0.33 25.01
C GLY A 134 1.12 0.62 25.85
N ASP A 135 1.27 1.93 25.65
CA ASP A 135 0.50 2.96 26.32
C ASP A 135 -1.01 2.82 26.08
N ALA A 136 -1.41 2.63 24.82
CA ALA A 136 -2.80 2.43 24.47
C ALA A 136 -3.39 1.16 25.13
N TYR A 137 -2.58 0.11 25.32
CA TYR A 137 -3.02 -1.11 25.98
C TYR A 137 -3.17 -0.93 27.50
N ILE A 138 -2.25 -0.21 28.14
CA ILE A 138 -2.33 0.13 29.58
C ILE A 138 -3.56 1.01 29.85
N GLU A 139 -3.78 2.03 29.02
CA GLU A 139 -4.95 2.92 29.15
C GLU A 139 -6.26 2.14 28.90
N LYS A 140 -6.29 1.27 27.89
CA LYS A 140 -7.43 0.36 27.66
C LYS A 140 -7.72 -0.49 28.89
N THR A 141 -6.69 -1.09 29.47
CA THR A 141 -6.81 -1.91 30.68
C THR A 141 -7.32 -1.07 31.83
N THR A 142 -6.81 0.16 32.00
CA THR A 142 -7.23 1.09 33.06
C THR A 142 -8.72 1.42 32.96
N TYR A 143 -9.23 1.80 31.78
CA TYR A 143 -10.66 2.08 31.61
C TYR A 143 -11.54 0.84 31.79
N PHE A 144 -11.09 -0.32 31.30
CA PHE A 144 -11.78 -1.59 31.55
C PHE A 144 -11.83 -1.91 33.06
N SER A 145 -10.73 -1.67 33.77
CA SER A 145 -10.66 -1.87 35.23
C SER A 145 -11.65 -0.97 35.95
N ILE A 146 -11.70 0.32 35.59
CA ILE A 146 -12.63 1.28 36.17
C ILE A 146 -14.08 0.81 35.94
N ALA A 147 -14.42 0.39 34.72
CA ALA A 147 -15.75 -0.14 34.40
C ALA A 147 -16.15 -1.35 35.26
N VAL A 148 -15.28 -2.35 35.38
CA VAL A 148 -15.52 -3.55 36.21
C VAL A 148 -15.57 -3.18 37.69
N ALA A 149 -14.74 -2.23 38.12
CA ALA A 149 -14.68 -1.79 39.52
C ALA A 149 -15.97 -1.12 39.98
N LEU A 150 -16.56 -0.29 39.11
CA LEU A 150 -17.82 0.38 39.38
C LEU A 150 -18.95 -0.64 39.52
N LEU A 151 -18.98 -1.68 38.68
CA LEU A 151 -19.94 -2.80 38.80
C LEU A 151 -19.77 -3.56 40.11
N PHE A 152 -18.53 -3.89 40.50
CA PHE A 152 -18.26 -4.59 41.75
C PHE A 152 -18.60 -3.74 42.98
N GLY A 153 -18.37 -2.43 42.89
CA GLY A 153 -18.58 -1.50 43.99
C GLY A 153 -20.05 -1.19 44.26
N THR A 154 -20.91 -1.27 43.24
CA THR A 154 -22.35 -1.02 43.37
C THR A 154 -23.18 -2.30 43.52
N LEU A 155 -22.90 -3.36 42.76
CA LEU A 155 -23.80 -4.51 42.62
C LEU A 155 -23.44 -5.72 43.49
N LEU A 156 -22.17 -5.86 43.91
CA LEU A 156 -21.75 -7.04 44.67
C LEU A 156 -21.89 -6.86 46.18
N PRO A 157 -22.31 -7.92 46.91
CA PRO A 157 -22.23 -7.92 48.36
C PRO A 157 -20.80 -7.68 48.84
N VAL A 158 -20.65 -6.90 49.90
CA VAL A 158 -19.33 -6.45 50.40
C VAL A 158 -18.34 -7.59 50.65
N ARG A 159 -18.82 -8.72 51.19
CA ARG A 159 -17.99 -9.91 51.45
C ARG A 159 -17.45 -10.53 50.17
N LEU A 160 -18.27 -10.59 49.12
CA LEU A 160 -17.89 -11.17 47.84
C LEU A 160 -16.94 -10.24 47.07
N ALA A 161 -17.23 -8.93 47.06
CA ALA A 161 -16.34 -7.93 46.48
C ALA A 161 -14.95 -7.94 47.14
N ALA A 162 -14.90 -7.96 48.48
CA ALA A 162 -13.64 -8.04 49.22
C ALA A 162 -12.86 -9.34 48.92
N ALA A 163 -13.53 -10.49 48.84
CA ALA A 163 -12.89 -11.76 48.51
C ALA A 163 -12.27 -11.75 47.11
N ILE A 164 -12.99 -11.25 46.11
CA ILE A 164 -12.50 -11.13 44.72
C ILE A 164 -11.27 -10.21 44.66
N LEU A 165 -11.31 -9.07 45.34
CA LEU A 165 -10.19 -8.11 45.37
C LEU A 165 -8.93 -8.68 46.03
N ILE A 166 -9.09 -9.48 47.11
CA ILE A 166 -7.97 -10.19 47.74
C ILE A 166 -7.37 -11.19 46.76
N VAL A 167 -8.19 -12.02 46.09
CA VAL A 167 -7.71 -12.98 45.08
C VAL A 167 -6.97 -12.27 43.95
N CYS A 168 -7.53 -11.18 43.42
CA CYS A 168 -6.87 -10.37 42.39
C CYS A 168 -5.51 -9.83 42.85
N SER A 169 -5.39 -9.37 44.09
CA SER A 169 -4.13 -8.83 44.65
C SER A 169 -3.09 -9.92 44.89
N VAL A 170 -3.51 -11.11 45.33
CA VAL A 170 -2.63 -12.29 45.44
C VAL A 170 -2.09 -12.68 44.06
N VAL A 171 -2.96 -12.78 43.05
CA VAL A 171 -2.55 -13.06 41.66
C VAL A 171 -1.58 -11.98 41.16
N GLY A 172 -1.88 -10.70 41.39
CA GLY A 172 -0.99 -9.59 41.01
C GLY A 172 0.40 -9.66 41.64
N PHE A 173 0.48 -10.02 42.91
CA PHE A 173 1.75 -10.25 43.60
C PHE A 173 2.55 -11.40 42.96
N PHE A 174 1.92 -12.56 42.76
CA PHE A 174 2.59 -13.73 42.17
C PHE A 174 3.05 -13.50 40.73
N VAL A 175 2.24 -12.84 39.91
CA VAL A 175 2.60 -12.47 38.52
C VAL A 175 3.82 -11.53 38.55
N THR A 176 3.84 -10.54 39.44
CA THR A 176 4.98 -9.60 39.55
C THR A 176 6.25 -10.28 40.02
N TRP A 177 6.13 -11.16 41.02
CA TRP A 177 7.27 -11.93 41.53
C TRP A 177 7.90 -12.83 40.47
N ARG A 178 7.08 -13.47 39.62
CA ARG A 178 7.58 -14.41 38.61
C ARG A 178 8.06 -13.74 37.32
N SER A 179 7.58 -12.53 37.01
CA SER A 179 7.73 -11.95 35.67
C SER A 179 8.67 -10.74 35.59
N SER A 180 9.10 -10.18 36.73
CA SER A 180 9.91 -8.95 36.76
C SER A 180 11.41 -9.26 36.68
N PRO A 181 12.13 -8.78 35.64
CA PRO A 181 13.59 -8.85 35.61
C PRO A 181 14.21 -7.96 36.70
N ASP A 182 15.45 -8.25 37.10
CA ASP A 182 16.17 -7.44 38.09
C ASP A 182 16.59 -6.10 37.47
N ALA A 183 15.98 -5.00 37.91
CA ALA A 183 16.21 -3.66 37.39
C ALA A 183 16.95 -2.78 38.42
N ALA A 184 18.18 -2.41 38.07
CA ALA A 184 19.04 -1.55 38.90
C ALA A 184 18.44 -0.16 39.13
N ALA A 185 18.92 0.50 40.19
CA ALA A 185 18.54 1.88 40.51
C ALA A 185 19.04 2.87 39.44
N ALA A 186 18.27 3.93 39.19
CA ALA A 186 18.60 4.94 38.18
C ALA A 186 19.76 5.85 38.62
N GLU A 187 19.76 6.24 39.90
CA GLU A 187 20.73 7.13 40.53
C GLU A 187 20.99 6.62 41.98
N PRO A 188 21.84 5.59 42.16
CA PRO A 188 22.08 4.97 43.47
C PRO A 188 22.66 5.93 44.52
N GLU A 189 23.39 6.96 44.05
CA GLU A 189 24.10 7.94 44.85
C GLU A 189 23.24 9.13 45.34
N GLU A 190 21.94 9.16 45.01
CA GLU A 190 21.05 10.27 45.41
C GLU A 190 20.95 10.36 46.96
N LYS A 191 21.30 11.54 47.52
CA LYS A 191 21.25 11.78 48.98
C LYS A 191 19.83 11.61 49.51
N SER A 192 19.68 10.88 50.63
CA SER A 192 18.38 10.66 51.25
C SER A 192 17.79 11.99 51.72
N ALA A 193 16.69 12.45 51.10
CA ALA A 193 16.03 13.66 51.57
C ALA A 193 15.48 13.46 53.00
N SER A 194 15.56 14.53 53.80
CA SER A 194 15.02 14.62 55.17
C SER A 194 13.50 14.38 55.19
N ASN A 195 13.01 13.70 56.22
CA ASN A 195 11.57 13.47 56.45
C ASN A 195 10.85 14.69 57.07
N SER A 196 11.52 15.84 57.19
CA SER A 196 10.89 17.03 57.77
C SER A 196 9.81 17.62 56.84
N PRO A 197 8.72 18.19 57.39
CA PRO A 197 7.69 18.86 56.58
C PRO A 197 8.25 19.95 55.65
N LYS A 198 9.29 20.66 56.10
CA LYS A 198 10.00 21.67 55.29
C LYS A 198 10.67 21.06 54.05
N ALA A 199 11.32 19.90 54.19
CA ALA A 199 11.97 19.22 53.07
C ALA A 199 10.97 18.68 52.03
N MET A 200 9.78 18.23 52.48
CA MET A 200 8.69 17.81 51.59
C MET A 200 8.19 18.97 50.72
N LEU A 201 7.93 20.14 51.34
CA LEU A 201 7.49 21.34 50.62
C LEU A 201 8.53 21.84 49.61
N ILE A 202 9.82 21.82 49.97
CA ILE A 202 10.92 22.17 49.06
C ILE A 202 10.98 21.20 47.86
N GLY A 203 10.78 19.89 48.10
CA GLY A 203 10.74 18.87 47.06
C GLY A 203 9.61 19.07 46.06
N ILE A 204 8.41 19.45 46.53
CA ILE A 204 7.26 19.81 45.69
C ILE A 204 7.60 21.03 44.81
N TRP A 205 8.15 22.08 45.41
CA TRP A 205 8.47 23.31 44.69
C TRP A 205 9.56 23.10 43.62
N LYS A 206 10.59 22.32 43.93
CA LYS A 206 11.66 21.95 42.98
C LYS A 206 11.10 21.17 41.79
N THR A 207 10.19 20.24 42.05
CA THR A 207 9.53 19.41 41.03
C THR A 207 8.70 20.27 40.07
N LEU A 208 7.87 21.17 40.62
CA LEU A 208 7.06 22.11 39.82
C LEU A 208 7.90 23.09 39.01
N LYS A 209 8.97 23.64 39.61
CA LYS A 209 9.89 24.58 38.93
C LYS A 209 10.60 23.92 37.75
N THR A 210 10.92 22.63 37.86
CA THR A 210 11.60 21.87 36.79
C THR A 210 10.70 21.70 35.58
N VAL A 211 9.43 21.33 35.77
CA VAL A 211 8.50 21.09 34.67
C VAL A 211 8.03 22.39 34.01
N ARG A 212 7.90 23.49 34.76
CA ARG A 212 7.59 24.82 34.19
C ARG A 212 8.62 25.33 33.18
N LYS A 213 9.86 24.82 33.20
CA LYS A 213 10.88 25.15 32.17
C LYS A 213 10.53 24.59 30.79
N TYR A 214 9.65 23.59 30.72
CA TYR A 214 9.21 22.93 29.49
C TYR A 214 7.75 23.30 29.21
N PRO A 215 7.47 24.43 28.53
CA PRO A 215 6.12 24.97 28.39
C PRO A 215 5.15 24.01 27.70
N LEU A 216 5.63 23.20 26.74
CA LEU A 216 4.81 22.19 26.06
C LEU A 216 4.34 21.10 27.03
N ILE A 217 5.26 20.54 27.82
CA ILE A 217 4.96 19.49 28.81
C ILE A 217 4.02 20.05 29.89
N PHE A 218 4.30 21.25 30.39
CA PHE A 218 3.48 21.89 31.42
C PHE A 218 2.04 22.15 30.95
N ARG A 219 1.85 22.67 29.73
CA ARG A 219 0.51 22.87 29.15
C ARG A 219 -0.23 21.55 28.94
N SER A 220 0.46 20.50 28.49
CA SER A 220 -0.15 19.18 28.37
C SER A 220 -0.58 18.61 29.72
N ILE A 221 0.20 18.83 30.77
CA ILE A 221 -0.19 18.43 32.14
C ILE A 221 -1.47 19.16 32.57
N LEU A 222 -1.55 20.47 32.38
CA LEU A 222 -2.79 21.23 32.68
C LEU A 222 -3.98 20.69 31.90
N GLY A 223 -3.79 20.29 30.64
CA GLY A 223 -4.82 19.61 29.86
C GLY A 223 -5.24 18.28 30.49
N THR A 224 -4.29 17.43 30.89
CA THR A 224 -4.63 16.18 31.59
C THR A 224 -5.34 16.42 32.93
N THR A 225 -5.02 17.52 33.63
CA THR A 225 -5.71 17.91 34.86
C THR A 225 -7.19 18.15 34.60
N TRP A 226 -7.54 18.84 33.51
CA TRP A 226 -8.92 19.08 33.11
C TRP A 226 -9.70 17.76 32.90
N PHE A 227 -9.09 16.79 32.23
CA PHE A 227 -9.67 15.45 32.06
C PHE A 227 -9.96 14.77 33.39
N TRP A 228 -8.99 14.75 34.30
CA TRP A 228 -9.15 14.06 35.59
C TRP A 228 -10.19 14.75 36.49
N SER A 229 -10.26 16.09 36.45
CA SER A 229 -11.28 16.84 37.16
C SER A 229 -12.69 16.53 36.64
N ILE A 230 -12.87 16.43 35.32
CA ILE A 230 -14.15 16.00 34.71
C ILE A 230 -14.49 14.55 35.08
N GLY A 231 -13.51 13.65 35.04
CA GLY A 231 -13.71 12.24 35.42
C GLY A 231 -14.21 12.10 36.86
N LEU A 232 -13.61 12.83 37.80
CA LEU A 232 -14.07 12.82 39.20
C LEU A 232 -15.48 13.42 39.32
N LEU A 233 -15.77 14.54 38.67
CA LEU A 233 -17.10 15.14 38.66
C LEU A 233 -18.16 14.11 38.23
N MET A 234 -17.91 13.37 37.16
CA MET A 234 -18.88 12.37 36.67
C MET A 234 -19.10 11.25 37.70
N ILE A 235 -18.04 10.71 38.29
CA ILE A 235 -18.18 9.66 39.32
C ILE A 235 -18.98 10.17 40.52
N MET A 236 -18.77 11.42 40.93
CA MET A 236 -19.43 12.00 42.11
C MET A 236 -20.88 12.42 41.86
N GLN A 237 -21.23 12.79 40.63
CA GLN A 237 -22.57 13.33 40.33
C GLN A 237 -23.51 12.31 39.70
N VAL A 238 -23.03 11.28 39.01
CA VAL A 238 -23.90 10.28 38.37
C VAL A 238 -24.71 9.49 39.40
N TYR A 239 -24.11 9.16 40.56
CA TYR A 239 -24.80 8.46 41.63
C TYR A 239 -25.99 9.28 42.19
N PRO A 240 -25.80 10.49 42.75
CA PRO A 240 -26.92 11.29 43.27
C PRO A 240 -27.88 11.76 42.17
N LEU A 241 -27.41 11.91 40.92
CA LEU A 241 -28.30 12.20 39.79
C LEU A 241 -29.25 11.03 39.51
N THR A 242 -28.76 9.81 39.42
CA THR A 242 -29.61 8.66 39.09
C THR A 242 -30.53 8.29 40.26
N GLU A 243 -30.06 8.41 41.51
CA GLU A 243 -30.87 8.12 42.70
C GLU A 243 -31.89 9.24 43.01
N HIS A 244 -31.46 10.51 43.07
CA HIS A 244 -32.32 11.60 43.55
C HIS A 244 -32.98 12.44 42.46
N VAL A 245 -32.51 12.40 41.21
CA VAL A 245 -33.13 13.15 40.09
C VAL A 245 -33.92 12.21 39.17
N PHE A 246 -33.32 11.09 38.77
CA PHE A 246 -34.01 10.10 37.94
C PHE A 246 -34.86 9.11 38.74
N HIS A 247 -34.69 9.02 40.07
CA HIS A 247 -35.37 8.06 40.96
C HIS A 247 -35.32 6.64 40.41
N ALA A 248 -34.12 6.12 40.16
CA ALA A 248 -33.91 4.78 39.61
C ALA A 248 -33.05 3.90 40.53
N ASP A 249 -33.09 2.58 40.29
CA ASP A 249 -32.37 1.58 41.09
C ASP A 249 -30.83 1.59 40.91
N ASP A 250 -30.12 0.84 41.76
CA ASP A 250 -28.66 0.73 41.73
C ASP A 250 -28.10 0.17 40.41
N PHE A 251 -28.91 -0.63 39.69
CA PHE A 251 -28.55 -1.15 38.37
C PHE A 251 -28.51 -0.03 37.32
N ALA A 252 -29.45 0.92 37.37
CA ALA A 252 -29.42 2.12 36.54
C ALA A 252 -28.19 2.98 36.82
N VAL A 253 -27.79 3.12 38.09
CA VAL A 253 -26.57 3.86 38.47
C VAL A 253 -25.33 3.19 37.88
N ALA A 254 -25.21 1.88 38.07
CA ALA A 254 -24.09 1.09 37.56
C ALA A 254 -23.99 1.16 36.02
N PHE A 255 -25.13 1.13 35.32
CA PHE A 255 -25.20 1.23 33.87
C PHE A 255 -24.69 2.58 33.33
N GLN A 256 -25.10 3.70 33.93
CA GLN A 256 -24.64 5.03 33.49
C GLN A 256 -23.13 5.20 33.70
N LEU A 257 -22.62 4.76 34.84
CA LEU A 257 -21.19 4.76 35.15
C LEU A 257 -20.39 3.88 34.18
N LEU A 258 -20.93 2.71 33.83
CA LEU A 258 -20.34 1.81 32.83
C LEU A 258 -20.28 2.44 31.44
N LEU A 259 -21.35 3.12 31.01
CA LEU A 259 -21.40 3.80 29.71
C LEU A 259 -20.35 4.89 29.58
N PHE A 260 -20.18 5.72 30.61
CA PHE A 260 -19.14 6.75 30.63
C PHE A 260 -17.73 6.14 30.49
N ALA A 261 -17.43 5.09 31.28
CA ALA A 261 -16.14 4.41 31.23
C ALA A 261 -15.91 3.68 29.88
N ALA A 262 -16.94 3.04 29.34
CA ALA A 262 -16.90 2.38 28.03
C ALA A 262 -16.66 3.40 26.91
N GLY A 263 -17.33 4.56 26.97
CA GLY A 263 -17.09 5.68 26.07
C GLY A 263 -15.63 6.10 26.08
N ALA A 264 -15.04 6.34 27.26
CA ALA A 264 -13.64 6.71 27.38
C ALA A 264 -12.67 5.67 26.79
N GLY A 265 -12.93 4.38 27.04
CA GLY A 265 -12.16 3.29 26.44
C GLY A 265 -12.25 3.26 24.91
N VAL A 266 -13.46 3.40 24.34
CA VAL A 266 -13.67 3.43 22.88
C VAL A 266 -13.02 4.66 22.25
N GLY A 267 -13.15 5.83 22.88
CA GLY A 267 -12.51 7.07 22.43
C GLY A 267 -10.99 6.98 22.40
N ALA A 268 -10.38 6.42 23.45
CA ALA A 268 -8.94 6.20 23.50
C ALA A 268 -8.45 5.26 22.37
N MET A 269 -9.17 4.16 22.10
CA MET A 269 -8.84 3.23 21.01
C MET A 269 -8.97 3.89 19.64
N TYR A 270 -10.02 4.68 19.44
CA TYR A 270 -10.23 5.40 18.19
C TYR A 270 -9.11 6.42 17.97
N CYS A 271 -8.73 7.19 19.00
CA CYS A 271 -7.64 8.16 18.94
C CYS A 271 -6.29 7.50 18.56
N HIS A 272 -5.96 6.37 19.19
CA HIS A 272 -4.74 5.62 18.86
C HIS A 272 -4.72 5.16 17.39
N ARG A 273 -5.85 4.64 16.89
CA ARG A 273 -5.99 4.22 15.50
C ARG A 273 -5.75 5.38 14.52
N LEU A 274 -6.21 6.59 14.88
CA LEU A 274 -6.02 7.80 14.07
C LEU A 274 -4.57 8.30 14.11
N LEU A 275 -3.92 8.27 15.29
CA LEU A 275 -2.55 8.75 15.48
C LEU A 275 -1.47 7.79 14.96
N LYS A 276 -1.79 6.50 14.73
CA LYS A 276 -0.88 5.47 14.18
C LYS A 276 0.51 5.44 14.84
N GLY A 277 0.53 5.61 16.17
CA GLY A 277 1.77 5.56 16.95
C GLY A 277 2.56 6.87 17.02
N VAL A 278 2.09 7.96 16.41
CA VAL A 278 2.75 9.28 16.48
C VAL A 278 2.16 10.13 17.61
N ALA A 279 3.02 10.63 18.50
CA ALA A 279 2.62 11.53 19.58
C ALA A 279 2.33 12.96 19.05
N HIS A 280 1.10 13.21 18.59
CA HIS A 280 0.68 14.51 18.07
C HIS A 280 -0.66 14.95 18.68
N THR A 281 -0.80 16.23 19.03
CA THR A 281 -1.97 16.81 19.72
C THR A 281 -3.16 17.13 18.80
N THR A 282 -3.23 16.49 17.63
CA THR A 282 -4.18 16.83 16.56
C THR A 282 -5.62 16.87 17.09
N PHE A 283 -6.03 15.82 17.80
CA PHE A 283 -7.42 15.63 18.22
C PHE A 283 -7.81 16.34 19.51
N VAL A 284 -6.86 16.94 20.23
CA VAL A 284 -7.11 17.60 21.53
C VAL A 284 -8.21 18.67 21.43
N PRO A 285 -8.18 19.60 20.44
CA PRO A 285 -9.16 20.68 20.42
C PRO A 285 -10.58 20.22 20.04
N ILE A 286 -10.72 19.27 19.10
CA ILE A 286 -12.05 18.75 18.72
C ILE A 286 -12.68 17.96 19.87
N SER A 287 -11.86 17.24 20.65
CA SER A 287 -12.34 16.52 21.82
C SER A 287 -12.85 17.46 22.92
N THR A 288 -12.22 18.61 23.16
CA THR A 288 -12.74 19.57 24.15
C THR A 288 -14.03 20.26 23.72
N ILE A 289 -14.21 20.51 22.41
CA ILE A 289 -15.50 20.97 21.88
C ILE A 289 -16.57 19.90 22.14
N GLY A 290 -16.25 18.64 21.84
CA GLY A 290 -17.12 17.50 22.11
C GLY A 290 -17.54 17.41 23.58
N MET A 291 -16.60 17.57 24.51
CA MET A 291 -16.88 17.60 25.96
C MET A 291 -17.86 18.73 26.32
N GLY A 292 -17.63 19.96 25.83
CA GLY A 292 -18.50 21.11 26.09
C GLY A 292 -19.93 20.91 25.56
N ILE A 293 -20.07 20.40 24.34
CA ILE A 293 -21.39 20.07 23.75
C ILE A 293 -22.09 19.00 24.57
N CYS A 294 -21.39 17.92 24.94
CA CYS A 294 -21.99 16.84 25.70
C CYS A 294 -22.48 17.31 27.08
N PHE A 295 -21.68 18.10 27.82
CA PHE A 295 -22.11 18.68 29.10
C PHE A 295 -23.34 19.58 28.95
N MET A 296 -23.40 20.41 27.90
CA MET A 296 -24.56 21.24 27.61
C MET A 296 -25.81 20.40 27.34
N MET A 297 -25.68 19.29 26.61
CA MET A 297 -26.78 18.37 26.36
C MET A 297 -27.21 17.63 27.62
N LEU A 298 -26.27 17.22 28.49
CA LEU A 298 -26.60 16.62 29.78
C LEU A 298 -27.38 17.60 30.67
N PHE A 299 -27.06 18.90 30.65
CA PHE A 299 -27.86 19.93 31.31
C PHE A 299 -29.31 19.94 30.78
N PHE A 300 -29.52 20.07 29.47
CA PHE A 300 -30.88 20.11 28.91
C PHE A 300 -31.69 18.83 29.14
N LEU A 301 -31.03 17.68 29.24
CA LEU A 301 -31.68 16.39 29.48
C LEU A 301 -32.01 16.14 30.96
N THR A 302 -31.40 16.89 31.87
CA THR A 302 -31.61 16.78 33.33
C THR A 302 -32.38 17.94 33.92
N ALA A 303 -32.32 19.13 33.31
CA ALA A 303 -33.12 20.28 33.69
C ALA A 303 -34.62 19.94 33.57
N GLU A 304 -35.38 20.26 34.63
CA GLU A 304 -36.84 20.05 34.68
C GLU A 304 -37.24 18.60 34.35
N TYR A 305 -36.43 17.61 34.75
CA TYR A 305 -36.79 16.21 34.61
C TYR A 305 -37.93 15.86 35.57
N ALA A 306 -39.06 15.39 35.03
CA ALA A 306 -40.18 14.90 35.82
C ALA A 306 -39.87 13.52 36.40
N ALA A 307 -39.48 13.51 37.67
CA ALA A 307 -39.20 12.30 38.43
C ALA A 307 -40.42 11.36 38.49
N PRO A 308 -40.23 10.03 38.34
CA PRO A 308 -41.29 9.07 38.63
C PRO A 308 -41.69 9.06 40.11
N VAL A 309 -42.95 8.70 40.37
CA VAL A 309 -43.53 8.63 41.72
C VAL A 309 -42.96 7.45 42.53
N HIS A 310 -42.58 6.37 41.85
CA HIS A 310 -41.90 5.21 42.42
C HIS A 310 -40.47 5.08 41.87
N THR A 311 -39.59 4.39 42.60
CA THR A 311 -38.25 4.06 42.10
C THR A 311 -38.34 3.21 40.84
N ALA A 312 -37.92 3.76 39.71
CA ALA A 312 -37.94 3.08 38.42
C ALA A 312 -36.96 1.90 38.42
N THR A 313 -37.44 0.73 37.99
CA THR A 313 -36.57 -0.43 37.75
C THR A 313 -35.63 -0.14 36.57
N PHE A 314 -34.48 -0.81 36.51
CA PHE A 314 -33.52 -0.68 35.42
C PHE A 314 -34.18 -0.71 34.02
N THR A 315 -35.10 -1.65 33.81
CA THR A 315 -35.86 -1.80 32.56
C THR A 315 -36.75 -0.60 32.26
N GLU A 316 -37.45 -0.06 33.25
CA GLU A 316 -38.27 1.15 33.07
C GLU A 316 -37.41 2.39 32.81
N PHE A 317 -36.24 2.47 33.46
CA PHE A 317 -35.31 3.56 33.30
C PHE A 317 -34.72 3.65 31.89
N VAL A 318 -34.20 2.54 31.34
CA VAL A 318 -33.54 2.54 30.03
C VAL A 318 -34.48 2.72 28.84
N LEU A 319 -35.78 2.48 29.02
CA LEU A 319 -36.78 2.66 27.97
C LEU A 319 -37.29 4.10 27.85
N ARG A 320 -36.98 4.99 28.80
CA ARG A 320 -37.42 6.40 28.74
C ARG A 320 -36.63 7.20 27.70
N PRO A 321 -37.30 7.91 26.77
CA PRO A 321 -36.61 8.63 25.69
C PRO A 321 -35.53 9.62 26.17
N ARG A 322 -35.83 10.44 27.19
CA ARG A 322 -34.84 11.40 27.74
C ARG A 322 -33.61 10.69 28.33
N VAL A 323 -33.81 9.53 28.95
CA VAL A 323 -32.72 8.72 29.55
C VAL A 323 -31.88 8.05 28.46
N VAL A 324 -32.48 7.59 27.36
CA VAL A 324 -31.73 7.07 26.21
C VAL A 324 -30.78 8.11 25.65
N PHE A 325 -31.27 9.34 25.43
CA PHE A 325 -30.41 10.44 24.96
C PHE A 325 -29.36 10.83 26.01
N PHE A 326 -29.71 10.85 27.31
CA PHE A 326 -28.76 11.11 28.38
C PHE A 326 -27.63 10.08 28.38
N SER A 327 -27.97 8.80 28.28
CA SER A 327 -27.04 7.67 28.19
C SER A 327 -26.10 7.79 26.99
N LEU A 328 -26.65 8.19 25.83
CA LEU A 328 -25.87 8.45 24.62
C LEU A 328 -24.88 9.61 24.80
N PHE A 329 -25.33 10.75 25.32
CA PHE A 329 -24.44 11.90 25.54
C PHE A 329 -23.43 11.66 26.66
N LEU A 330 -23.76 10.83 27.64
CA LEU A 330 -22.82 10.39 28.66
C LEU A 330 -21.72 9.48 28.06
N PHE A 331 -22.09 8.56 27.17
CA PHE A 331 -21.14 7.77 26.40
C PHE A 331 -20.26 8.65 25.50
N LEU A 332 -20.86 9.62 24.78
CA LEU A 332 -20.13 10.55 23.91
C LEU A 332 -19.21 11.51 24.68
N LEU A 333 -19.61 11.90 25.90
CA LEU A 333 -18.74 12.64 26.82
C LEU A 333 -17.53 11.78 27.17
N GLY A 334 -17.74 10.53 27.60
CA GLY A 334 -16.67 9.56 27.83
C GLY A 334 -15.75 9.42 26.62
N PHE A 335 -16.32 9.20 25.43
CA PHE A 335 -15.58 9.10 24.17
C PHE A 335 -14.71 10.33 23.89
N SER A 336 -15.26 11.53 24.09
CA SER A 336 -14.53 12.79 23.92
C SER A 336 -13.40 12.91 24.94
N CYS A 337 -13.63 12.52 26.20
CA CYS A 337 -12.60 12.48 27.24
C CYS A 337 -11.45 11.52 26.88
N GLY A 338 -11.75 10.32 26.36
CA GLY A 338 -10.73 9.35 25.91
C GLY A 338 -9.92 9.86 24.72
N MET A 339 -10.58 10.51 23.75
CA MET A 339 -9.91 11.14 22.61
C MET A 339 -9.00 12.32 23.02
N TYR A 340 -9.35 13.03 24.10
CA TYR A 340 -8.64 14.20 24.60
C TYR A 340 -7.34 13.85 25.35
N VAL A 341 -7.38 12.83 26.22
CA VAL A 341 -6.27 12.54 27.14
C VAL A 341 -5.11 11.81 26.48
N ILE A 342 -5.37 10.88 25.55
CA ILE A 342 -4.34 10.05 24.90
C ILE A 342 -3.26 10.86 24.17
N PRO A 343 -3.60 11.85 23.33
CA PRO A 343 -2.58 12.68 22.68
C PRO A 343 -1.71 13.46 23.67
N LEU A 344 -2.30 13.92 24.78
CA LEU A 344 -1.61 14.73 25.79
C LEU A 344 -0.63 13.87 26.60
N THR A 345 -1.05 12.68 27.02
CA THR A 345 -0.17 11.75 27.74
C THR A 345 0.95 11.22 26.86
N ALA A 346 0.67 10.91 25.59
CA ALA A 346 1.70 10.54 24.61
C ALA A 346 2.70 11.67 24.33
N LEU A 347 2.25 12.93 24.28
CA LEU A 347 3.13 14.08 24.10
C LEU A 347 4.04 14.31 25.31
N ILE A 348 3.50 14.23 26.53
CA ILE A 348 4.28 14.38 27.77
C ILE A 348 5.41 13.34 27.81
N ARG A 349 5.12 12.09 27.42
CA ARG A 349 6.09 10.99 27.41
C ARG A 349 7.16 11.16 26.33
N SER A 350 6.75 11.39 25.08
CA SER A 350 7.67 11.53 23.95
C SER A 350 8.64 12.72 24.08
N LYS A 351 8.25 13.76 24.82
CA LYS A 351 9.07 14.95 25.03
C LYS A 351 9.85 14.95 26.34
N ALA A 352 9.59 14.01 27.25
CA ALA A 352 10.32 13.88 28.50
C ALA A 352 11.61 13.05 28.31
N SER A 353 12.76 13.69 28.52
CA SER A 353 14.08 13.03 28.56
C SER A 353 14.14 11.96 29.65
N ASP A 354 14.85 10.85 29.42
CA ASP A 354 14.96 9.70 30.34
C ASP A 354 15.23 10.10 31.79
N ALA A 355 16.18 11.02 32.02
CA ALA A 355 16.57 11.49 33.36
C ALA A 355 15.46 12.23 34.16
N ASN A 356 14.46 12.78 33.47
CA ASN A 356 13.42 13.62 34.06
C ASN A 356 12.03 12.98 34.01
N ARG A 357 11.85 11.79 33.44
CA ARG A 357 10.52 11.15 33.27
C ARG A 357 9.77 10.98 34.58
N ALA A 358 10.41 10.44 35.61
CA ALA A 358 9.81 10.25 36.93
C ALA A 358 9.42 11.59 37.60
N THR A 359 10.21 12.64 37.38
CA THR A 359 9.95 13.99 37.88
C THR A 359 8.80 14.67 37.14
N VAL A 360 8.73 14.53 35.81
CA VAL A 360 7.63 15.03 34.98
C VAL A 360 6.32 14.36 35.37
N PHE A 361 6.33 13.05 35.58
CA PHE A 361 5.15 12.31 36.01
C PHE A 361 4.68 12.72 37.42
N ALA A 362 5.59 12.86 38.37
CA ALA A 362 5.25 13.29 39.72
C ALA A 362 4.72 14.73 39.77
N ALA A 363 5.29 15.64 38.98
CA ALA A 363 4.72 16.97 38.80
C ALA A 363 3.31 16.90 38.22
N GLY A 364 3.11 16.02 37.22
CA GLY A 364 1.80 15.73 36.63
C GLY A 364 0.78 15.31 37.67
N ASN A 365 1.09 14.30 38.49
CA ASN A 365 0.21 13.83 39.55
C ASN A 365 -0.09 14.92 40.58
N LEU A 366 0.89 15.74 40.95
CA LEU A 366 0.69 16.80 41.92
C LEU A 366 -0.24 17.90 41.39
N ILE A 367 -0.04 18.33 40.14
CA ILE A 367 -0.90 19.32 39.48
C ILE A 367 -2.30 18.74 39.26
N ASN A 368 -2.40 17.48 38.83
CA ASN A 368 -3.68 16.77 38.68
C ASN A 368 -4.42 16.71 40.01
N ALA A 369 -3.77 16.26 41.09
CA ALA A 369 -4.36 16.21 42.43
C ALA A 369 -4.84 17.59 42.91
N ALA A 370 -4.03 18.63 42.74
CA ALA A 370 -4.40 20.00 43.10
C ALA A 370 -5.60 20.51 42.28
N GLY A 371 -5.62 20.26 40.97
CA GLY A 371 -6.73 20.67 40.11
C GLY A 371 -8.03 19.91 40.38
N ILE A 372 -7.95 18.61 40.69
CA ILE A 372 -9.11 17.82 41.10
C ILE A 372 -9.67 18.35 42.43
N ALA A 373 -8.82 18.58 43.43
CA ALA A 373 -9.22 19.11 44.73
C ALA A 373 -9.85 20.51 44.61
N LEU A 374 -9.26 21.40 43.82
CA LEU A 374 -9.81 22.73 43.55
C LEU A 374 -11.20 22.64 42.91
N MET A 375 -11.37 21.79 41.89
CA MET A 375 -12.66 21.61 41.23
C MET A 375 -13.70 21.01 42.18
N ALA A 376 -13.34 20.04 43.01
CA ALA A 376 -14.24 19.49 44.03
C ALA A 376 -14.73 20.58 45.00
N LEU A 377 -13.82 21.44 45.50
CA LEU A 377 -14.19 22.58 46.37
C LEU A 377 -15.14 23.56 45.68
N ILE A 378 -14.91 23.87 44.41
CA ILE A 378 -15.81 24.72 43.61
C ILE A 378 -17.21 24.11 43.52
N PHE A 379 -17.31 22.80 43.28
CA PHE A 379 -18.60 22.12 43.19
C PHE A 379 -19.32 22.02 44.53
N ILE A 380 -18.59 21.78 45.62
CA ILE A 380 -19.14 21.79 46.98
C ILE A 380 -19.70 23.18 47.31
N ALA A 381 -18.92 24.23 47.04
CA ALA A 381 -19.36 25.61 47.24
C ALA A 381 -20.61 25.94 46.40
N ALA A 382 -20.65 25.48 45.14
CA ALA A 382 -21.82 25.65 44.27
C ALA A 382 -23.06 24.91 44.81
N ARG A 383 -22.90 23.69 45.33
CA ARG A 383 -24.01 22.94 45.96
C ARG A 383 -24.50 23.62 47.23
N HIS A 384 -23.59 24.14 48.05
CA HIS A 384 -23.95 24.90 49.26
C HIS A 384 -24.64 26.23 48.92
N ALA A 385 -24.31 26.84 47.79
CA ALA A 385 -25.00 28.01 47.23
C ALA A 385 -26.37 27.67 46.59
N GLY A 386 -26.84 26.43 46.69
CA GLY A 386 -28.17 26.01 46.23
C GLY A 386 -28.27 25.62 44.75
N LEU A 387 -27.15 25.52 44.01
CA LEU A 387 -27.20 25.13 42.59
C LEU A 387 -27.60 23.65 42.44
N SER A 388 -28.54 23.36 41.53
CA SER A 388 -28.95 21.98 41.21
C SER A 388 -27.84 21.17 40.52
N ILE A 389 -27.95 19.84 40.52
CA ILE A 389 -26.99 18.96 39.81
C ILE A 389 -26.97 19.30 38.30
N ALA A 390 -28.11 19.60 37.71
CA ALA A 390 -28.19 20.06 36.32
C ALA A 390 -27.36 21.35 36.09
N ALA A 391 -27.46 22.32 37.00
CA ALA A 391 -26.67 23.56 36.91
C ALA A 391 -25.15 23.30 36.99
N LEU A 392 -24.71 22.23 37.66
CA LEU A 392 -23.30 21.82 37.66
C LEU A 392 -22.83 21.35 36.28
N PHE A 393 -23.68 20.66 35.50
CA PHE A 393 -23.36 20.30 34.12
C PHE A 393 -23.27 21.52 33.21
N LEU A 394 -24.11 22.54 33.43
CA LEU A 394 -24.01 23.81 32.71
C LEU A 394 -22.68 24.53 33.00
N LEU A 395 -22.28 24.61 34.26
CA LEU A 395 -20.98 25.18 34.66
C LEU A 395 -19.81 24.39 34.06
N ALA A 396 -19.86 23.06 34.11
CA ALA A 396 -18.84 22.20 33.52
C ALA A 396 -18.77 22.33 31.99
N GLY A 397 -19.92 22.52 31.32
CA GLY A 397 -20.02 22.80 29.90
C GLY A 397 -19.40 24.15 29.53
N ALA A 398 -19.76 25.22 30.24
CA ALA A 398 -19.20 26.56 30.04
C ALA A 398 -17.67 26.57 30.23
N ALA A 399 -17.19 25.94 31.31
CA ALA A 399 -15.76 25.82 31.57
C ALA A 399 -15.04 24.97 30.48
N SER A 400 -15.68 23.90 29.99
CA SER A 400 -15.15 23.10 28.88
C SER A 400 -15.04 23.90 27.58
N PHE A 401 -15.99 24.80 27.31
CA PHE A 401 -15.92 25.71 26.16
C PHE A 401 -14.79 26.73 26.31
N VAL A 402 -14.56 27.30 27.50
CA VAL A 402 -13.41 28.19 27.76
C VAL A 402 -12.09 27.47 27.53
N VAL A 403 -11.95 26.25 28.07
CA VAL A 403 -10.77 25.40 27.84
C VAL A 403 -10.61 25.07 26.35
N SER A 404 -11.72 24.85 25.65
CA SER A 404 -11.69 24.62 24.21
C SER A 404 -11.20 25.83 23.43
N VAL A 405 -11.67 27.04 23.75
CA VAL A 405 -11.19 28.29 23.12
C VAL A 405 -9.69 28.47 23.37
N TYR A 406 -9.23 28.18 24.58
CA TYR A 406 -7.79 28.19 24.90
C TYR A 406 -7.01 27.17 24.06
N ASN A 407 -7.44 25.91 23.99
CA ASN A 407 -6.76 24.88 23.20
C ASN A 407 -6.74 25.21 21.70
N CYS A 408 -7.83 25.74 21.17
CA CYS A 408 -7.93 26.17 19.77
C CYS A 408 -6.98 27.35 19.46
N SER A 409 -6.78 28.27 20.40
CA SER A 409 -5.85 29.41 20.21
C SER A 409 -4.38 29.02 20.32
N VAL A 410 -4.06 28.02 21.15
CA VAL A 410 -2.68 27.52 21.32
C VAL A 410 -2.27 26.53 20.22
N LEU A 411 -3.22 25.77 19.66
CA LEU A 411 -2.96 24.72 18.66
C LEU A 411 -3.84 24.84 17.38
N PRO A 412 -3.89 26.00 16.71
CA PRO A 412 -4.78 26.21 15.56
C PRO A 412 -4.46 25.26 14.39
N ALA A 413 -3.17 25.00 14.15
CA ALA A 413 -2.69 24.06 13.14
C ALA A 413 -3.15 22.62 13.39
N ALA A 414 -3.14 22.20 14.66
CA ALA A 414 -3.48 20.84 15.05
C ALA A 414 -4.99 20.59 14.89
N LEU A 415 -5.84 21.55 15.29
CA LEU A 415 -7.29 21.47 15.10
C LEU A 415 -7.65 21.30 13.62
N LEU A 416 -7.14 22.19 12.76
CA LEU A 416 -7.46 22.15 11.33
C LEU A 416 -6.98 20.84 10.69
N ARG A 417 -5.75 20.42 10.99
CA ARG A 417 -5.20 19.15 10.49
C ARG A 417 -6.08 17.96 10.93
N SER A 418 -6.57 17.94 12.17
CA SER A 418 -7.42 16.85 12.68
C SER A 418 -8.77 16.80 12.00
N ILE A 419 -9.41 17.95 11.79
CA ILE A 419 -10.68 18.03 11.08
C ILE A 419 -10.49 17.51 9.66
N VAL A 420 -9.46 18.00 8.96
CA VAL A 420 -9.17 17.58 7.58
C VAL A 420 -8.85 16.08 7.51
N GLN A 421 -8.03 15.55 8.42
CA GLN A 421 -7.73 14.13 8.51
C GLN A 421 -9.01 13.31 8.73
N ALA A 422 -9.85 13.68 9.69
CA ALA A 422 -11.09 12.97 10.00
C ALA A 422 -12.06 12.97 8.81
N VAL A 423 -12.23 14.12 8.15
CA VAL A 423 -13.05 14.27 6.94
C VAL A 423 -12.50 13.40 5.81
N LEU A 424 -11.20 13.48 5.53
CA LEU A 424 -10.60 12.72 4.45
C LEU A 424 -10.61 11.21 4.74
N GLU A 425 -10.37 10.78 5.97
CA GLU A 425 -10.43 9.37 6.34
C GLU A 425 -11.86 8.83 6.28
N PHE A 426 -12.85 9.60 6.73
CA PHE A 426 -14.26 9.20 6.68
C PHE A 426 -14.73 9.03 5.22
N PHE A 427 -14.52 10.05 4.38
CA PHE A 427 -14.98 10.02 2.99
C PHE A 427 -14.08 9.13 2.10
N TYR A 428 -12.76 9.28 2.16
CA TYR A 428 -11.83 8.63 1.23
C TYR A 428 -11.12 7.40 1.80
N ARG A 429 -11.38 7.00 3.05
CA ARG A 429 -10.74 5.82 3.69
C ARG A 429 -9.22 5.83 3.52
N VAL A 430 -8.62 7.00 3.73
CA VAL A 430 -7.20 7.26 3.46
C VAL A 430 -6.33 6.32 4.28
N THR A 431 -5.44 5.59 3.60
CA THR A 431 -4.46 4.71 4.25
C THR A 431 -3.05 5.20 3.92
N VAL A 432 -2.27 5.56 4.94
CA VAL A 432 -0.84 5.88 4.80
C VAL A 432 -0.02 4.63 5.10
N LYS A 433 0.90 4.28 4.20
CA LYS A 433 1.88 3.19 4.33
C LYS A 433 3.30 3.75 4.27
N GLY A 434 4.23 3.08 4.97
CA GLY A 434 5.65 3.45 4.95
C GLY A 434 6.00 4.69 5.77
N LEU A 435 5.19 5.05 6.78
CA LEU A 435 5.48 6.18 7.67
C LEU A 435 6.86 6.13 8.36
N PRO A 436 7.42 4.96 8.74
CA PRO A 436 8.79 4.88 9.26
C PRO A 436 9.85 5.45 8.31
N ASN A 437 9.64 5.38 6.99
CA ASN A 437 10.56 5.95 6.00
C ASN A 437 10.66 7.47 6.11
N PHE A 438 9.61 8.14 6.59
CA PHE A 438 9.63 9.59 6.83
C PHE A 438 10.60 9.98 7.96
N GLN A 439 10.72 9.12 8.97
CA GLN A 439 11.69 9.31 10.06
C GLN A 439 13.09 8.95 9.58
N ALA A 440 13.24 7.83 8.85
CA ALA A 440 14.51 7.39 8.26
C ALA A 440 15.12 8.42 7.29
N ALA A 441 14.29 9.25 6.64
CA ALA A 441 14.75 10.31 5.76
C ALA A 441 15.58 11.40 6.47
N GLY A 442 15.54 11.51 7.80
CA GLY A 442 16.29 12.51 8.55
C GLY A 442 15.69 13.91 8.45
N LYS A 443 16.53 14.95 8.56
CA LYS A 443 16.06 16.36 8.63
C LYS A 443 16.18 17.13 7.31
N ARG A 444 17.17 16.81 6.47
CA ARG A 444 17.41 17.46 5.17
C ARG A 444 16.76 16.61 4.07
N VAL A 445 15.51 16.92 3.76
CA VAL A 445 14.68 16.07 2.89
C VAL A 445 13.98 16.88 1.81
N LEU A 446 14.07 16.39 0.56
CA LEU A 446 13.19 16.79 -0.52
C LEU A 446 12.12 15.71 -0.73
N ILE A 447 10.87 16.03 -0.48
CA ILE A 447 9.73 15.15 -0.71
C ILE A 447 9.24 15.35 -2.15
N VAL A 448 9.20 14.28 -2.93
CA VAL A 448 8.68 14.28 -4.30
C VAL A 448 7.44 13.41 -4.39
N ALA A 449 6.43 13.86 -5.12
CA ALA A 449 5.16 13.13 -5.25
C ALA A 449 4.57 13.23 -6.66
N ASN A 450 3.74 12.25 -7.04
CA ASN A 450 2.90 12.34 -8.24
C ASN A 450 1.75 13.33 -8.01
N HIS A 451 1.25 13.95 -9.08
CA HIS A 451 0.23 14.99 -8.97
C HIS A 451 -0.99 14.77 -9.89
N ALA A 452 -1.92 13.89 -9.54
CA ALA A 452 -3.09 13.56 -10.37
C ALA A 452 -4.41 14.29 -9.97
N SER A 453 -4.47 14.95 -8.81
CA SER A 453 -5.68 15.57 -8.27
C SER A 453 -5.41 16.83 -7.46
N LEU A 454 -6.41 17.70 -7.37
CA LEU A 454 -6.42 18.84 -6.45
C LEU A 454 -6.34 18.42 -4.96
N LEU A 455 -6.70 17.16 -4.64
CA LEU A 455 -6.59 16.63 -3.28
C LEU A 455 -5.15 16.33 -2.85
N ASP A 456 -4.21 16.18 -3.79
CA ASP A 456 -2.88 15.64 -3.52
C ASP A 456 -2.10 16.47 -2.49
N GLY A 457 -2.09 17.79 -2.68
CA GLY A 457 -1.45 18.70 -1.74
C GLY A 457 -2.12 18.69 -0.36
N LEU A 458 -3.46 18.60 -0.32
CA LEU A 458 -4.24 18.50 0.92
C LEU A 458 -3.94 17.20 1.68
N LEU A 459 -3.84 16.08 0.96
CA LEU A 459 -3.54 14.77 1.52
C LEU A 459 -2.15 14.77 2.16
N ILE A 460 -1.14 15.30 1.47
CA ILE A 460 0.21 15.44 2.02
C ILE A 460 0.21 16.39 3.23
N ALA A 461 -0.43 17.56 3.14
CA ALA A 461 -0.52 18.52 4.24
C ALA A 461 -1.21 17.95 5.50
N ALA A 462 -2.23 17.11 5.29
CA ALA A 462 -3.01 16.51 6.36
C ALA A 462 -2.28 15.32 7.00
N PHE A 463 -1.69 14.43 6.21
CA PHE A 463 -1.21 13.12 6.69
C PHE A 463 0.30 13.04 6.97
N MET A 464 1.08 14.09 6.69
CA MET A 464 2.49 14.15 7.10
C MET A 464 2.62 14.40 8.61
N PRO A 465 3.58 13.76 9.30
CA PRO A 465 3.64 13.77 10.76
C PRO A 465 4.16 15.10 11.34
N GLU A 466 4.78 15.95 10.54
CA GLU A 466 5.24 17.28 10.92
C GLU A 466 4.87 18.34 9.87
N LYS A 467 5.02 19.61 10.25
CA LYS A 467 4.82 20.73 9.32
C LYS A 467 5.95 20.71 8.28
N ILE A 468 5.59 20.69 7.00
CA ILE A 468 6.52 20.67 5.87
C ILE A 468 6.34 21.93 5.02
N THR A 469 7.38 22.31 4.30
CA THR A 469 7.34 23.47 3.43
C THR A 469 6.95 23.08 2.00
N PHE A 470 5.85 23.65 1.50
CA PHE A 470 5.38 23.45 0.14
C PHE A 470 5.87 24.58 -0.75
N VAL A 471 6.49 24.21 -1.86
CA VAL A 471 6.79 25.17 -2.93
C VAL A 471 5.55 25.39 -3.77
N ILE A 472 5.05 26.63 -3.78
CA ILE A 472 3.86 27.02 -4.55
C ILE A 472 4.20 28.09 -5.58
N LYS A 473 3.37 28.20 -6.62
CA LYS A 473 3.48 29.31 -7.56
C LYS A 473 3.18 30.64 -6.82
N PRO A 474 3.88 31.74 -7.14
CA PRO A 474 3.64 33.04 -6.49
C PRO A 474 2.17 33.50 -6.56
N GLU A 475 1.49 33.23 -7.68
CA GLU A 475 0.06 33.53 -7.89
C GLU A 475 -0.88 32.89 -6.84
N TRP A 476 -0.44 31.84 -6.15
CA TRP A 476 -1.27 31.11 -5.20
C TRP A 476 -1.18 31.71 -3.79
N GLU A 477 -0.16 32.51 -3.49
CA GLU A 477 0.09 33.08 -2.16
C GLU A 477 -1.10 33.89 -1.63
N ASN A 478 -1.69 34.71 -2.50
CA ASN A 478 -2.76 35.64 -2.12
C ASN A 478 -4.18 35.03 -2.15
N LYS A 479 -4.33 33.75 -2.52
CA LYS A 479 -5.65 33.12 -2.59
C LYS A 479 -6.17 32.77 -1.20
N TRP A 480 -7.49 32.84 -1.01
CA TRP A 480 -8.12 32.59 0.30
C TRP A 480 -7.77 31.20 0.86
N PHE A 481 -7.70 30.18 0.01
CA PHE A 481 -7.37 28.81 0.43
C PHE A 481 -5.90 28.67 0.86
N ALA A 482 -4.98 29.52 0.37
CA ALA A 482 -3.58 29.50 0.79
C ALA A 482 -3.43 29.94 2.24
N LYS A 483 -4.22 30.93 2.69
CA LYS A 483 -4.30 31.32 4.11
C LYS A 483 -4.81 30.19 5.00
N LEU A 484 -5.73 29.36 4.49
CA LEU A 484 -6.20 28.17 5.21
C LEU A 484 -5.12 27.08 5.24
N PHE A 485 -4.43 26.86 4.12
CA PHE A 485 -3.35 25.87 4.01
C PHE A 485 -2.12 26.25 4.86
N SER A 486 -1.76 27.52 4.97
CA SER A 486 -0.59 28.00 5.73
C SER A 486 -0.68 27.69 7.25
N LEU A 487 -1.88 27.40 7.73
CA LEU A 487 -2.10 26.89 9.09
C LEU A 487 -1.56 25.46 9.26
N MET A 488 -1.62 24.61 8.23
CA MET A 488 -1.15 23.21 8.30
C MET A 488 0.26 22.99 7.76
N ILE A 489 0.72 23.84 6.85
CA ILE A 489 1.99 23.72 6.12
C ILE A 489 2.67 25.08 5.99
N ASP A 490 3.98 25.11 5.76
CA ASP A 490 4.66 26.36 5.43
C ASP A 490 4.57 26.55 3.91
N LEU A 491 4.09 27.71 3.47
CA LEU A 491 3.99 28.03 2.05
C LEU A 491 5.23 28.83 1.65
N TYR A 492 5.88 28.39 0.59
CA TYR A 492 7.04 29.07 0.03
C TYR A 492 6.75 29.44 -1.44
N PRO A 493 6.35 30.69 -1.71
CA PRO A 493 6.10 31.16 -3.07
C PRO A 493 7.42 31.22 -3.83
N LEU A 494 7.49 30.48 -4.94
CA LEU A 494 8.71 30.43 -5.76
C LEU A 494 8.36 30.27 -7.24
N ASP A 495 8.97 31.12 -8.07
CA ASP A 495 8.91 30.92 -9.51
C ASP A 495 9.95 29.89 -9.96
N LEU A 496 9.47 28.68 -10.25
CA LEU A 496 10.28 27.57 -10.75
C LEU A 496 10.76 27.78 -12.20
N ASN A 497 10.29 28.82 -12.90
CA ASN A 497 10.78 29.18 -14.23
C ASN A 497 12.07 30.02 -14.18
N ASN A 498 12.36 30.66 -13.05
CA ASN A 498 13.58 31.45 -12.88
C ASN A 498 14.74 30.57 -12.34
N PRO A 499 15.84 30.36 -13.09
CA PRO A 499 16.98 29.56 -12.63
C PRO A 499 17.62 30.04 -11.32
N MET A 500 17.50 31.34 -11.00
CA MET A 500 18.03 31.92 -9.75
C MET A 500 17.23 31.49 -8.50
N SER A 501 16.02 30.96 -8.68
CA SER A 501 15.13 30.53 -7.59
C SER A 501 15.58 29.22 -6.91
N VAL A 502 16.56 28.51 -7.49
CA VAL A 502 17.16 27.29 -6.93
C VAL A 502 17.94 27.58 -5.64
N ARG A 503 18.64 28.72 -5.52
CA ARG A 503 19.51 29.02 -4.36
C ARG A 503 18.73 29.15 -3.05
N PRO A 504 17.67 29.98 -2.95
CA PRO A 504 16.90 30.11 -1.71
C PRO A 504 16.31 28.77 -1.25
N LEU A 505 15.90 27.92 -2.19
CA LEU A 505 15.35 26.61 -1.88
C LEU A 505 16.41 25.63 -1.35
N VAL A 506 17.61 25.65 -1.91
CA VAL A 506 18.77 24.90 -1.40
C VAL A 506 19.10 25.32 0.03
N ASP A 507 19.12 26.63 0.30
CA ASP A 507 19.41 27.16 1.63
C ASP A 507 18.33 26.77 2.65
N LEU A 508 17.07 26.76 2.23
CA LEU A 508 15.95 26.32 3.07
C LEU A 508 16.12 24.87 3.52
N ILE A 509 16.50 23.96 2.60
CA ILE A 509 16.74 22.55 2.94
C ILE A 509 18.00 22.39 3.80
N LYS A 510 19.08 23.14 3.53
CA LYS A 510 20.30 23.14 4.34
C LYS A 510 20.06 23.56 5.79
N LYS A 511 19.06 24.39 6.04
CA LYS A 511 18.55 24.76 7.39
C LYS A 511 17.73 23.66 8.06
N ASN A 512 17.84 22.40 7.61
CA ASN A 512 17.16 21.23 8.16
C ASN A 512 15.63 21.27 8.04
N ASN A 513 15.12 21.92 6.98
CA ASN A 513 13.69 21.88 6.64
C ASN A 513 13.40 20.75 5.64
N LYS A 514 12.22 20.14 5.79
CA LYS A 514 11.67 19.21 4.80
C LYS A 514 10.83 19.99 3.81
N VAL A 515 11.25 19.96 2.54
CA VAL A 515 10.62 20.70 1.46
C VAL A 515 9.92 19.72 0.53
N MET A 516 8.73 20.07 0.08
CA MET A 516 7.91 19.25 -0.82
C MET A 516 7.72 19.93 -2.16
N ILE A 517 7.94 19.16 -3.25
CA ILE A 517 7.78 19.61 -4.63
C ILE A 517 7.04 18.54 -5.44
N PHE A 518 6.14 18.97 -6.33
CA PHE A 518 5.62 18.14 -7.42
C PHE A 518 6.52 18.29 -8.65
N PRO A 519 7.35 17.30 -9.01
CA PRO A 519 8.31 17.45 -10.10
C PRO A 519 7.68 17.68 -11.49
N GLU A 520 6.41 17.29 -11.65
CA GLU A 520 5.62 17.48 -12.88
C GLU A 520 5.22 18.97 -13.13
N ARG A 521 5.35 19.85 -12.12
CA ARG A 521 4.95 21.29 -12.10
C ARG A 521 3.47 21.60 -12.39
N ARG A 522 2.69 20.63 -12.85
CA ARG A 522 1.26 20.71 -13.13
C ARG A 522 0.58 19.42 -12.71
N ILE A 523 -0.74 19.50 -12.55
CA ILE A 523 -1.57 18.30 -12.35
C ILE A 523 -1.58 17.48 -13.64
N SER A 524 -1.37 16.17 -13.51
CA SER A 524 -1.34 15.19 -14.58
C SER A 524 -2.70 15.09 -15.27
N VAL A 525 -2.68 15.10 -16.60
CA VAL A 525 -3.90 15.00 -17.46
C VAL A 525 -3.87 13.80 -18.41
N THR A 526 -2.78 13.03 -18.41
CA THR A 526 -2.54 11.92 -19.34
C THR A 526 -2.85 10.55 -18.73
N GLY A 527 -2.67 10.37 -17.42
CA GLY A 527 -2.88 9.10 -16.70
C GLY A 527 -1.59 8.35 -16.34
N ALA A 528 -0.44 8.72 -16.92
CA ALA A 528 0.90 8.35 -16.47
C ALA A 528 1.68 9.60 -16.05
N LEU A 529 2.94 9.43 -15.64
CA LEU A 529 3.82 10.56 -15.30
C LEU A 529 4.00 11.48 -16.50
N MET A 530 3.80 12.79 -16.27
CA MET A 530 4.13 13.83 -17.25
C MET A 530 5.62 14.20 -17.18
N LYS A 531 6.03 15.20 -17.96
CA LYS A 531 7.41 15.71 -17.97
C LYS A 531 7.87 16.04 -16.55
N VAL A 532 8.91 15.34 -16.11
CA VAL A 532 9.60 15.58 -14.84
C VAL A 532 10.66 16.65 -15.08
N TYR A 533 10.65 17.72 -14.28
CA TYR A 533 11.60 18.82 -14.44
C TYR A 533 12.83 18.63 -13.56
N GLU A 534 14.02 18.82 -14.16
CA GLU A 534 15.34 18.68 -13.52
C GLU A 534 15.52 19.53 -12.26
N GLY A 535 14.85 20.69 -12.17
CA GLY A 535 15.08 21.66 -11.10
C GLY A 535 14.88 21.10 -9.69
N ALA A 536 13.95 20.16 -9.50
CA ALA A 536 13.76 19.48 -8.22
C ALA A 536 14.98 18.61 -7.86
N GLY A 537 15.55 17.91 -8.83
CA GLY A 537 16.75 17.10 -8.65
C GLY A 537 17.98 17.96 -8.35
N LEU A 538 18.17 19.06 -9.09
CA LEU A 538 19.29 19.99 -8.85
C LEU A 538 19.29 20.57 -7.43
N VAL A 539 18.10 20.84 -6.89
CA VAL A 539 17.94 21.32 -5.52
C VAL A 539 18.37 20.26 -4.52
N ALA A 540 17.89 19.02 -4.67
CA ALA A 540 18.22 17.93 -3.75
C ALA A 540 19.72 17.65 -3.76
N GLU A 541 20.35 17.63 -4.93
CA GLU A 541 21.79 17.41 -5.07
C GLU A 541 22.60 18.52 -4.39
N LYS A 542 22.34 19.80 -4.73
CA LYS A 542 23.07 20.95 -4.15
C LYS A 542 22.86 21.12 -2.65
N ALA A 543 21.72 20.66 -2.13
CA ALA A 543 21.43 20.65 -0.70
C ALA A 543 21.98 19.42 0.03
N ASN A 544 22.51 18.42 -0.71
CA ASN A 544 22.84 17.08 -0.20
C ASN A 544 21.67 16.50 0.61
N ALA A 545 20.47 16.59 0.05
CA ALA A 545 19.23 16.19 0.68
C ALA A 545 18.88 14.73 0.34
N ASN A 546 18.26 14.04 1.29
CA ASN A 546 17.59 12.77 0.99
C ASN A 546 16.32 13.07 0.20
N ILE A 547 16.04 12.27 -0.83
CA ILE A 547 14.80 12.36 -1.59
C ILE A 547 13.83 11.35 -1.04
N LEU A 548 12.62 11.79 -0.69
CA LEU A 548 11.57 10.93 -0.16
C LEU A 548 10.41 10.84 -1.17
N PRO A 549 10.31 9.73 -1.92
CA PRO A 549 9.22 9.55 -2.88
C PRO A 549 7.90 9.20 -2.18
N VAL A 550 6.82 9.88 -2.57
CA VAL A 550 5.48 9.69 -2.03
C VAL A 550 4.49 9.49 -3.16
N ARG A 551 3.94 8.27 -3.27
CA ARG A 551 2.88 7.96 -4.24
C ARG A 551 1.50 8.09 -3.61
N ILE A 552 0.65 8.93 -4.20
CA ILE A 552 -0.78 9.04 -3.90
C ILE A 552 -1.57 8.23 -4.94
N ASN A 553 -2.19 7.15 -4.47
CA ASN A 553 -3.05 6.27 -5.26
C ASN A 553 -4.52 6.41 -4.86
N GLY A 554 -5.42 6.42 -5.83
CA GLY A 554 -6.87 6.53 -5.64
C GLY A 554 -7.43 7.92 -5.89
N ALA A 555 -6.62 8.97 -5.67
CA ALA A 555 -7.02 10.37 -5.89
C ALA A 555 -7.36 10.64 -7.37
N GLN A 556 -6.73 9.93 -8.32
CA GLN A 556 -7.02 10.00 -9.75
C GLN A 556 -8.47 9.61 -10.10
N TYR A 557 -9.14 8.83 -9.25
CA TYR A 557 -10.54 8.43 -9.45
C TYR A 557 -11.52 9.34 -8.70
N SER A 558 -11.06 10.41 -8.06
CA SER A 558 -11.93 11.35 -7.34
C SER A 558 -12.60 12.34 -8.30
N LYS A 559 -13.68 13.00 -7.87
CA LYS A 559 -14.26 14.13 -8.62
C LYS A 559 -13.34 15.37 -8.68
N PHE A 560 -12.28 15.40 -7.89
CA PHE A 560 -11.24 16.43 -7.88
C PHE A 560 -10.04 16.08 -8.79
N SER A 561 -10.15 15.01 -9.58
CA SER A 561 -9.15 14.61 -10.56
C SER A 561 -9.33 15.36 -11.87
N LEU A 562 -8.24 15.77 -12.51
CA LEU A 562 -8.28 16.29 -13.88
C LEU A 562 -8.34 15.18 -14.95
N LEU A 563 -8.29 13.92 -14.55
CA LEU A 563 -8.39 12.76 -15.43
C LEU A 563 -9.85 12.33 -15.68
N LYS A 564 -10.84 13.20 -15.42
CA LYS A 564 -12.27 12.88 -15.51
C LYS A 564 -12.74 12.35 -16.87
N ASP A 565 -12.07 12.77 -17.95
CA ASP A 565 -12.36 12.36 -19.33
C ASP A 565 -11.56 11.12 -19.75
N ARG A 566 -10.63 10.66 -18.90
CA ARG A 566 -9.70 9.54 -19.17
C ARG A 566 -9.97 8.32 -18.29
N VAL A 567 -10.45 8.54 -17.07
CA VAL A 567 -10.79 7.50 -16.09
C VAL A 567 -12.13 7.80 -15.43
N LYS A 568 -12.84 6.75 -15.02
CA LYS A 568 -14.11 6.92 -14.33
C LYS A 568 -13.92 7.51 -12.93
N THR A 569 -14.54 8.68 -12.69
CA THR A 569 -14.49 9.38 -11.40
C THR A 569 -15.68 9.03 -10.50
N ARG A 570 -15.44 9.03 -9.20
CA ARG A 570 -16.39 8.77 -8.10
C ARG A 570 -16.17 9.77 -6.98
N TYR A 571 -17.18 10.01 -6.16
CA TYR A 571 -17.10 10.99 -5.07
C TYR A 571 -16.05 10.60 -4.02
N PHE A 572 -16.04 9.32 -3.63
CA PHE A 572 -15.33 8.84 -2.44
C PHE A 572 -14.48 7.58 -2.71
N PRO A 573 -13.52 7.63 -3.66
CA PRO A 573 -12.58 6.54 -3.89
C PRO A 573 -11.73 6.28 -2.65
N LYS A 574 -11.32 5.02 -2.46
CA LYS A 574 -10.28 4.72 -1.46
C LYS A 574 -8.96 5.34 -1.89
N ILE A 575 -8.30 6.07 -0.99
CA ILE A 575 -6.98 6.68 -1.23
C ILE A 575 -5.90 5.97 -0.40
N ILE A 576 -4.75 5.70 -1.01
CA ILE A 576 -3.58 5.10 -0.36
C ILE A 576 -2.37 5.99 -0.66
N MET A 577 -1.72 6.47 0.40
CA MET A 577 -0.44 7.18 0.31
C MET A 577 0.68 6.20 0.67
N ASN A 578 1.64 6.02 -0.24
CA ASN A 578 2.80 5.16 -0.01
C ASN A 578 4.03 6.06 0.10
N ILE A 579 4.65 6.08 1.27
CA ILE A 579 5.92 6.76 1.53
C ILE A 579 7.02 5.71 1.34
N LEU A 580 7.82 5.85 0.30
CA LEU A 580 8.87 4.90 -0.07
C LEU A 580 10.17 5.18 0.70
N PRO A 581 11.13 4.23 0.73
CA PRO A 581 12.43 4.47 1.34
C PRO A 581 13.13 5.71 0.74
N PRO A 582 13.81 6.52 1.56
CA PRO A 582 14.56 7.66 1.07
C PRO A 582 15.71 7.20 0.16
N ARG A 583 15.99 7.98 -0.90
CA ARG A 583 17.07 7.73 -1.85
C ARG A 583 17.97 8.95 -1.97
N LYS A 584 19.20 8.75 -2.45
CA LYS A 584 20.12 9.82 -2.86
C LYS A 584 20.51 9.62 -4.32
N PHE A 585 20.91 10.71 -4.96
CA PHE A 585 21.55 10.62 -6.26
C PHE A 585 22.97 10.07 -6.13
N ASP A 586 23.35 9.28 -7.12
CA ASP A 586 24.72 8.80 -7.29
C ASP A 586 25.34 9.57 -8.47
N ILE A 587 26.17 10.56 -8.15
CA ILE A 587 26.72 11.49 -9.13
C ILE A 587 28.24 11.47 -9.03
N ASP A 588 28.91 11.19 -10.14
CA ASP A 588 30.36 11.21 -10.21
C ASP A 588 30.88 12.66 -10.07
N PRO A 589 31.79 12.94 -9.12
CA PRO A 589 32.34 14.27 -8.91
C PRO A 589 33.19 14.77 -10.08
N THR A 590 33.68 13.89 -10.97
CA THR A 590 34.50 14.26 -12.13
C THR A 590 33.69 14.81 -13.30
N TRP A 591 32.37 14.63 -13.30
CA TRP A 591 31.50 15.05 -14.40
C TRP A 591 31.36 16.57 -14.49
N THR A 592 31.25 17.07 -15.72
CA THR A 592 30.92 18.47 -16.00
C THR A 592 29.53 18.82 -15.46
N SER A 593 29.29 20.10 -15.17
CA SER A 593 27.96 20.57 -14.71
C SER A 593 26.81 20.16 -15.63
N ARG A 594 27.05 20.11 -16.95
CA ARG A 594 26.04 19.69 -17.93
C ARG A 594 25.74 18.19 -17.82
N GLN A 595 26.77 17.35 -17.71
CA GLN A 595 26.61 15.91 -17.51
C GLN A 595 25.90 15.59 -16.19
N ARG A 596 26.28 16.27 -15.11
CA ARG A 596 25.64 16.12 -13.79
C ARG A 596 24.16 16.47 -13.84
N ASN A 597 23.79 17.61 -14.42
CA ASN A 597 22.39 18.02 -14.51
C ASN A 597 21.54 17.02 -15.29
N HIS A 598 22.08 16.53 -16.41
CA HIS A 598 21.41 15.53 -17.26
C HIS A 598 21.18 14.23 -16.50
N GLU A 599 22.20 13.71 -15.81
CA GLU A 599 22.07 12.47 -15.05
C GLU A 599 21.14 12.60 -13.84
N ILE A 600 21.16 13.73 -13.14
CA ILE A 600 20.20 14.04 -12.07
C ILE A 600 18.76 13.99 -12.61
N SER A 601 18.52 14.48 -13.83
CA SER A 601 17.20 14.43 -14.45
C SER A 601 16.77 12.99 -14.76
N ASN A 602 17.68 12.17 -15.29
CA ASN A 602 17.42 10.75 -15.57
C ASN A 602 17.12 9.97 -14.28
N GLN A 603 17.96 10.08 -13.25
CA GLN A 603 17.76 9.40 -11.97
C GLN A 603 16.48 9.87 -11.26
N LEU A 604 16.12 11.14 -11.37
CA LEU A 604 14.85 11.63 -10.83
C LEU A 604 13.65 11.05 -11.57
N TYR A 605 13.71 10.95 -12.90
CA TYR A 605 12.67 10.30 -13.68
C TYR A 605 12.55 8.82 -13.32
N ASP A 606 13.67 8.11 -13.21
CA ASP A 606 13.70 6.68 -12.86
C ASP A 606 13.18 6.45 -11.43
N MET A 607 13.50 7.35 -10.50
CA MET A 607 12.93 7.31 -9.15
C MET A 607 11.40 7.51 -9.16
N MET A 608 10.90 8.38 -10.03
CA MET A 608 9.45 8.62 -10.17
C MET A 608 8.76 7.40 -10.81
N THR A 609 9.32 6.79 -11.85
CA THR A 609 8.74 5.59 -12.50
C THR A 609 8.84 4.35 -11.59
N ASP A 610 9.94 4.18 -10.85
CA ASP A 610 10.09 3.19 -9.79
C ASP A 610 9.04 3.37 -8.70
N MET A 611 8.85 4.60 -8.20
CA MET A 611 7.81 4.92 -7.24
C MET A 611 6.43 4.52 -7.76
N MET A 612 6.21 4.72 -9.06
CA MET A 612 4.97 4.31 -9.69
C MET A 612 4.81 2.77 -9.66
N TYR A 613 5.85 2.02 -10.02
CA TYR A 613 5.83 0.56 -10.03
C TYR A 613 5.74 -0.06 -8.61
N GLU A 614 6.63 0.31 -7.69
CA GLU A 614 6.75 -0.27 -6.34
C GLU A 614 5.47 -0.14 -5.50
N SER A 615 4.65 0.87 -5.80
CA SER A 615 3.38 1.12 -5.11
C SER A 615 2.15 0.48 -5.80
N SER A 616 2.37 -0.28 -6.88
CA SER A 616 1.33 -0.96 -7.65
C SER A 616 0.98 -2.34 -7.07
N LYS A 617 -0.16 -2.90 -7.51
CA LYS A 617 -0.72 -4.16 -6.99
C LYS A 617 -0.18 -5.37 -7.76
N VAL A 618 1.13 -5.57 -7.73
CA VAL A 618 1.81 -6.66 -8.45
C VAL A 618 1.47 -8.04 -7.85
N ASN A 619 1.27 -8.09 -6.53
CA ASN A 619 0.95 -9.32 -5.79
C ASN A 619 -0.57 -9.63 -5.79
N GLU A 620 -1.19 -9.69 -6.97
CA GLU A 620 -2.61 -10.07 -7.13
C GLU A 620 -2.79 -11.07 -8.28
N ASN A 621 -3.60 -12.11 -8.05
CA ASN A 621 -4.05 -13.03 -9.10
C ASN A 621 -4.75 -12.27 -10.25
N LEU A 622 -4.57 -12.72 -11.49
CA LEU A 622 -5.12 -12.05 -12.69
C LEU A 622 -6.65 -11.92 -12.65
N PHE A 623 -7.37 -12.95 -12.18
CA PHE A 623 -8.82 -12.90 -12.10
C PHE A 623 -9.30 -11.96 -10.97
N VAL A 624 -8.57 -11.89 -9.85
CA VAL A 624 -8.82 -10.88 -8.80
C VAL A 624 -8.62 -9.47 -9.36
N SER A 625 -7.60 -9.27 -10.17
CA SER A 625 -7.37 -8.00 -10.85
C SER A 625 -8.48 -7.68 -11.85
N LEU A 626 -9.07 -8.67 -12.52
CA LEU A 626 -10.22 -8.49 -13.41
C LEU A 626 -11.46 -8.00 -12.63
N LEU A 627 -11.71 -8.58 -11.44
CA LEU A 627 -12.77 -8.12 -10.52
C LEU A 627 -12.52 -6.67 -10.07
N ASN A 628 -11.26 -6.34 -9.74
CA ASN A 628 -10.85 -4.99 -9.35
C ASN A 628 -11.04 -3.99 -10.52
N ALA A 629 -10.68 -4.39 -11.75
CA ALA A 629 -10.86 -3.58 -12.96
C ALA A 629 -12.35 -3.29 -13.22
N ALA A 630 -13.20 -4.31 -13.10
CA ALA A 630 -14.65 -4.16 -13.20
C ALA A 630 -15.23 -3.25 -12.10
N LYS A 631 -14.67 -3.28 -10.88
CA LYS A 631 -15.07 -2.39 -9.78
C LYS A 631 -14.63 -0.94 -9.99
N ILE A 632 -13.48 -0.72 -10.63
CA ILE A 632 -12.94 0.61 -10.90
C ILE A 632 -13.67 1.27 -12.07
N ASN A 633 -13.77 0.57 -13.21
CA ASN A 633 -14.36 1.09 -14.45
C ASN A 633 -15.90 0.93 -14.46
N GLY A 634 -16.43 0.04 -13.63
CA GLY A 634 -17.85 -0.26 -13.52
C GLY A 634 -18.25 -1.46 -14.37
N LYS A 635 -19.15 -2.28 -13.82
CA LYS A 635 -19.61 -3.55 -14.42
C LYS A 635 -20.26 -3.41 -15.81
N ASN A 636 -20.78 -2.23 -16.14
CA ASN A 636 -21.41 -1.94 -17.43
C ASN A 636 -20.46 -1.38 -18.50
N HIS A 637 -19.18 -1.15 -18.18
CA HIS A 637 -18.18 -0.70 -19.14
C HIS A 637 -17.95 -1.78 -20.21
N ILE A 638 -17.96 -1.38 -21.48
CA ILE A 638 -17.65 -2.26 -22.62
C ILE A 638 -16.15 -2.50 -22.62
N ILE A 639 -15.75 -3.77 -22.51
CA ILE A 639 -14.35 -4.12 -22.28
C ILE A 639 -13.73 -4.88 -23.45
N ALA A 640 -14.51 -5.70 -24.16
CA ALA A 640 -13.99 -6.54 -25.22
C ALA A 640 -15.00 -6.68 -26.36
N GLU A 641 -14.50 -6.78 -27.59
CA GLU A 641 -15.26 -7.02 -28.82
C GLU A 641 -14.39 -7.85 -29.78
N ASP A 642 -14.99 -8.57 -30.70
CA ASP A 642 -14.29 -9.27 -31.78
C ASP A 642 -15.03 -9.10 -33.12
N VAL A 643 -14.60 -9.84 -34.15
CA VAL A 643 -15.19 -9.87 -35.49
C VAL A 643 -16.69 -10.16 -35.54
N SER A 644 -17.29 -10.73 -34.48
CA SER A 644 -18.74 -10.92 -34.41
C SER A 644 -19.53 -9.62 -34.17
N ARG A 645 -18.83 -8.50 -33.89
CA ARG A 645 -19.40 -7.16 -33.59
C ARG A 645 -20.45 -7.16 -32.47
N LYS A 646 -20.29 -8.07 -31.51
CA LYS A 646 -21.13 -8.18 -30.30
C LYS A 646 -20.28 -7.81 -29.06
N PRO A 647 -20.11 -6.51 -28.75
CA PRO A 647 -19.29 -6.06 -27.64
C PRO A 647 -19.81 -6.58 -26.29
N ILE A 648 -18.90 -7.05 -25.45
CA ILE A 648 -19.21 -7.52 -24.10
C ILE A 648 -18.76 -6.53 -23.02
N LYS A 649 -19.57 -6.44 -21.97
CA LYS A 649 -19.30 -5.64 -20.78
C LYS A 649 -18.55 -6.48 -19.74
N TYR A 650 -17.90 -5.84 -18.77
CA TYR A 650 -17.28 -6.56 -17.65
C TYR A 650 -18.22 -7.55 -16.95
N LYS A 651 -19.49 -7.16 -16.72
CA LYS A 651 -20.48 -8.07 -16.12
C LYS A 651 -20.67 -9.35 -16.92
N THR A 652 -20.67 -9.24 -18.25
CA THR A 652 -20.87 -10.37 -19.16
C THR A 652 -19.62 -11.24 -19.21
N LEU A 653 -18.43 -10.62 -19.30
CA LEU A 653 -17.16 -11.34 -19.26
C LEU A 653 -17.02 -12.14 -17.95
N LEU A 654 -17.25 -11.49 -16.81
CA LEU A 654 -17.16 -12.14 -15.49
C LEU A 654 -18.19 -13.25 -15.34
N LEU A 655 -19.47 -13.00 -15.66
CA LEU A 655 -20.53 -13.99 -15.55
C LEU A 655 -20.24 -15.22 -16.42
N LYS A 656 -19.85 -15.01 -17.68
CA LYS A 656 -19.48 -16.11 -18.58
C LYS A 656 -18.26 -16.88 -18.05
N SER A 657 -17.26 -16.19 -17.53
CA SER A 657 -16.06 -16.83 -16.96
C SER A 657 -16.40 -17.69 -15.74
N TYR A 658 -17.24 -17.20 -14.82
CA TYR A 658 -17.64 -18.00 -13.65
C TYR A 658 -18.52 -19.20 -14.00
N VAL A 659 -19.48 -19.04 -14.92
CA VAL A 659 -20.36 -20.14 -15.34
C VAL A 659 -19.58 -21.20 -16.10
N LEU A 660 -18.74 -20.78 -17.06
CA LEU A 660 -17.90 -21.71 -17.81
C LEU A 660 -16.86 -22.36 -16.90
N GLY A 661 -16.27 -21.59 -15.98
CA GLY A 661 -15.34 -22.09 -14.97
C GLY A 661 -16.00 -23.15 -14.08
N ALA A 662 -17.22 -22.91 -13.60
CA ALA A 662 -17.95 -23.92 -12.83
C ALA A 662 -18.13 -25.23 -13.61
N ALA A 663 -18.51 -25.18 -14.90
CA ALA A 663 -18.62 -26.40 -15.70
C ALA A 663 -17.25 -27.09 -15.88
N MET A 664 -16.19 -26.32 -16.17
CA MET A 664 -14.84 -26.86 -16.33
C MET A 664 -14.27 -27.47 -15.05
N GLU A 665 -14.54 -26.88 -13.88
CA GLU A 665 -14.12 -27.42 -12.58
C GLU A 665 -14.71 -28.81 -12.33
N ARG A 666 -15.96 -29.04 -12.75
CA ARG A 666 -16.64 -30.34 -12.64
C ARG A 666 -16.14 -31.34 -13.68
N CYS A 667 -16.06 -30.94 -14.95
CA CYS A 667 -15.71 -31.88 -16.03
C CYS A 667 -14.23 -32.26 -16.06
N PHE A 668 -13.36 -31.44 -15.45
CA PHE A 668 -11.90 -31.61 -15.50
C PHE A 668 -11.28 -31.50 -14.09
N GLU A 669 -11.94 -32.04 -13.07
CA GLU A 669 -11.53 -31.90 -11.65
C GLU A 669 -10.07 -32.30 -11.44
N ASP A 670 -9.66 -33.46 -11.95
CA ASP A 670 -8.32 -34.06 -11.82
C ASP A 670 -7.22 -33.45 -12.70
N GLU A 671 -7.53 -32.40 -13.48
CA GLU A 671 -6.58 -31.76 -14.40
C GLU A 671 -6.16 -30.37 -13.90
N GLU A 672 -4.88 -30.19 -13.54
CA GLU A 672 -4.35 -28.87 -13.15
C GLU A 672 -4.23 -27.91 -14.34
N ARG A 673 -4.05 -28.46 -15.55
CA ARG A 673 -3.68 -27.71 -16.76
C ARG A 673 -4.56 -28.14 -17.93
N LEU A 674 -5.06 -27.17 -18.69
CA LEU A 674 -5.83 -27.42 -19.91
C LEU A 674 -5.22 -26.67 -21.09
N GLY A 675 -5.15 -27.31 -22.25
CA GLY A 675 -4.68 -26.69 -23.48
C GLY A 675 -5.75 -25.81 -24.09
N LEU A 676 -5.39 -24.60 -24.51
CA LEU A 676 -6.24 -23.73 -25.30
C LEU A 676 -5.69 -23.66 -26.73
N LEU A 677 -6.42 -24.24 -27.68
CA LEU A 677 -6.15 -24.21 -29.12
C LEU A 677 -7.24 -23.39 -29.81
N LEU A 678 -7.18 -22.07 -29.65
CA LEU A 678 -8.23 -21.15 -30.09
C LEU A 678 -7.62 -19.91 -30.78
N PRO A 679 -8.35 -19.30 -31.73
CA PRO A 679 -7.88 -18.07 -32.37
C PRO A 679 -8.02 -16.88 -31.42
N ASN A 680 -7.56 -15.72 -31.86
CA ASN A 680 -7.66 -14.47 -31.10
C ASN A 680 -9.08 -13.87 -31.17
N VAL A 681 -10.01 -14.44 -30.38
CA VAL A 681 -11.45 -14.10 -30.33
C VAL A 681 -11.99 -14.12 -28.89
N LEU A 682 -13.21 -13.63 -28.66
CA LEU A 682 -13.80 -13.57 -27.32
C LEU A 682 -13.94 -14.93 -26.64
N ALA A 683 -14.15 -16.01 -27.40
CA ALA A 683 -14.23 -17.37 -26.84
C ALA A 683 -12.93 -17.78 -26.14
N ASN A 684 -11.77 -17.39 -26.70
CA ASN A 684 -10.46 -17.64 -26.08
C ASN A 684 -10.27 -16.81 -24.80
N VAL A 685 -10.65 -15.53 -24.83
CA VAL A 685 -10.61 -14.64 -23.66
C VAL A 685 -11.48 -15.18 -22.51
N VAL A 686 -12.71 -15.61 -22.81
CA VAL A 686 -13.63 -16.18 -21.82
C VAL A 686 -13.10 -17.50 -21.28
N SER A 687 -12.57 -18.39 -22.14
CA SER A 687 -12.02 -19.68 -21.70
C SER A 687 -10.77 -19.50 -20.83
N PHE A 688 -9.89 -18.57 -21.20
CA PHE A 688 -8.73 -18.19 -20.39
C PHE A 688 -9.17 -17.76 -18.99
N PHE A 689 -10.05 -16.77 -18.86
CA PHE A 689 -10.48 -16.29 -17.54
C PHE A 689 -11.41 -17.27 -16.79
N ALA A 690 -12.10 -18.18 -17.50
CA ALA A 690 -12.84 -19.26 -16.87
C ALA A 690 -11.89 -20.17 -16.08
N LEU A 691 -10.79 -20.62 -16.70
CA LEU A 691 -9.75 -21.40 -16.04
C LEU A 691 -9.11 -20.64 -14.87
N GLN A 692 -8.81 -19.35 -15.06
CA GLN A 692 -8.28 -18.50 -13.98
C GLN A 692 -9.24 -18.37 -12.79
N SER A 693 -10.56 -18.44 -13.02
CA SER A 693 -11.57 -18.31 -11.96
C SER A 693 -11.66 -19.51 -11.03
N ILE A 694 -11.12 -20.66 -11.47
CA ILE A 694 -11.14 -21.96 -10.79
C ILE A 694 -9.73 -22.50 -10.54
N ASP A 695 -8.72 -21.62 -10.52
CA ASP A 695 -7.34 -21.97 -10.16
C ASP A 695 -6.64 -22.98 -11.11
N LYS A 696 -7.15 -23.16 -12.34
CA LYS A 696 -6.54 -24.04 -13.38
C LYS A 696 -5.66 -23.23 -14.35
N VAL A 697 -4.62 -23.88 -14.88
CA VAL A 697 -3.60 -23.23 -15.71
C VAL A 697 -3.86 -23.44 -17.21
N PRO A 698 -4.14 -22.39 -17.99
CA PRO A 698 -4.19 -22.48 -19.45
C PRO A 698 -2.80 -22.67 -20.07
N ALA A 699 -2.64 -23.69 -20.90
CA ALA A 699 -1.50 -23.87 -21.78
C ALA A 699 -1.87 -23.38 -23.19
N MET A 700 -1.26 -22.28 -23.63
CA MET A 700 -1.64 -21.61 -24.87
C MET A 700 -0.92 -22.24 -26.07
N LEU A 701 -1.61 -23.09 -26.83
CA LEU A 701 -1.00 -23.88 -27.90
C LEU A 701 -0.83 -23.06 -29.18
N ASN A 702 0.39 -23.05 -29.72
CA ASN A 702 0.71 -22.41 -30.98
C ASN A 702 0.43 -23.36 -32.16
N PHE A 703 -0.70 -23.16 -32.84
CA PHE A 703 -1.05 -23.98 -34.00
C PHE A 703 -0.21 -23.70 -35.26
N SER A 704 0.56 -22.60 -35.29
CA SER A 704 1.35 -22.20 -36.47
C SER A 704 2.73 -22.85 -36.57
N THR A 705 3.20 -23.56 -35.54
CA THR A 705 4.54 -24.18 -35.48
C THR A 705 4.63 -25.58 -36.08
N GLY A 706 3.53 -26.08 -36.66
CA GLY A 706 3.45 -27.42 -37.25
C GLY A 706 3.10 -28.52 -36.24
N VAL A 707 2.54 -29.62 -36.74
CA VAL A 707 1.89 -30.68 -35.95
C VAL A 707 2.84 -31.33 -34.95
N ALA A 708 4.03 -31.76 -35.39
CA ALA A 708 5.01 -32.44 -34.54
C ALA A 708 5.46 -31.58 -33.35
N GLN A 709 5.60 -30.27 -33.56
CA GLN A 709 5.99 -29.33 -32.51
C GLN A 709 4.88 -29.21 -31.46
N VAL A 710 3.61 -29.10 -31.88
CA VAL A 710 2.47 -29.04 -30.95
C VAL A 710 2.33 -30.33 -30.13
N VAL A 711 2.46 -31.50 -30.77
CA VAL A 711 2.45 -32.79 -30.07
C VAL A 711 3.57 -32.86 -29.03
N SER A 712 4.78 -32.41 -29.37
CA SER A 712 5.89 -32.34 -28.40
C SER A 712 5.60 -31.40 -27.23
N CYS A 713 5.00 -30.23 -27.49
CA CYS A 713 4.61 -29.27 -26.46
C CYS A 713 3.66 -29.92 -25.44
N VAL A 714 2.61 -30.58 -25.95
CA VAL A 714 1.61 -31.27 -25.14
C VAL A 714 2.25 -32.37 -24.28
N LYS A 715 3.15 -33.18 -24.84
CA LYS A 715 3.91 -34.20 -24.09
C LYS A 715 4.80 -33.58 -23.02
N THR A 716 5.50 -32.50 -23.34
CA THR A 716 6.46 -31.80 -22.45
C THR A 716 5.79 -31.34 -21.15
N ILE A 717 4.53 -30.87 -21.24
CA ILE A 717 3.78 -30.38 -20.07
C ILE A 717 2.78 -31.41 -19.52
N GLN A 718 2.81 -32.64 -20.03
CA GLN A 718 1.94 -33.75 -19.64
C GLN A 718 0.45 -33.42 -19.72
N LEU A 719 0.05 -32.75 -20.79
CA LEU A 719 -1.33 -32.32 -20.99
C LEU A 719 -2.23 -33.52 -21.34
N LYS A 720 -3.46 -33.54 -20.81
CA LYS A 720 -4.47 -34.58 -21.09
C LYS A 720 -5.60 -34.07 -21.98
N THR A 721 -6.05 -32.83 -21.76
CA THR A 721 -7.18 -32.24 -22.50
C THR A 721 -6.80 -30.96 -23.24
N VAL A 722 -7.30 -30.81 -24.48
CA VAL A 722 -7.21 -29.60 -25.31
C VAL A 722 -8.61 -29.10 -25.64
N LEU A 723 -8.87 -27.84 -25.35
CA LEU A 723 -10.10 -27.13 -25.69
C LEU A 723 -9.92 -26.38 -27.02
N THR A 724 -10.85 -26.58 -27.95
CA THR A 724 -10.84 -25.91 -29.27
C THR A 724 -12.26 -25.64 -29.78
N SER A 725 -12.41 -25.21 -31.04
CA SER A 725 -13.68 -24.93 -31.70
C SER A 725 -13.75 -25.63 -33.05
N LYS A 726 -14.88 -26.27 -33.38
CA LYS A 726 -15.06 -26.96 -34.68
C LYS A 726 -14.86 -25.99 -35.83
N LYS A 727 -15.52 -24.84 -35.71
CA LYS A 727 -15.41 -23.73 -36.67
C LYS A 727 -13.97 -23.23 -36.81
N PHE A 728 -13.17 -23.29 -35.75
CA PHE A 728 -11.77 -22.90 -35.84
C PHE A 728 -10.92 -23.96 -36.56
N ILE A 729 -11.10 -25.25 -36.23
CA ILE A 729 -10.40 -26.35 -36.90
C ILE A 729 -10.63 -26.30 -38.41
N GLU A 730 -11.89 -26.16 -38.84
CA GLU A 730 -12.26 -26.07 -40.26
C GLU A 730 -11.68 -24.81 -40.94
N ASN A 731 -11.88 -23.62 -40.35
CA ASN A 731 -11.44 -22.37 -40.98
C ASN A 731 -9.92 -22.21 -41.04
N ALA A 732 -9.18 -22.87 -40.14
CA ALA A 732 -7.72 -22.81 -40.09
C ALA A 732 -7.06 -24.07 -40.68
N HIS A 733 -7.84 -25.01 -41.23
CA HIS A 733 -7.37 -26.27 -41.82
C HIS A 733 -6.46 -27.08 -40.87
N LEU A 734 -6.93 -27.28 -39.64
CA LEU A 734 -6.19 -27.93 -38.55
C LEU A 734 -6.60 -29.39 -38.31
N GLU A 735 -7.29 -30.04 -39.26
CA GLU A 735 -7.80 -31.40 -39.12
C GLU A 735 -6.66 -32.40 -38.83
N LYS A 736 -5.54 -32.27 -39.55
CA LYS A 736 -4.34 -33.10 -39.31
C LYS A 736 -3.74 -32.91 -37.93
N LEU A 737 -3.79 -31.68 -37.40
CA LEU A 737 -3.31 -31.40 -36.05
C LEU A 737 -4.22 -32.05 -35.01
N GLU A 738 -5.53 -31.98 -35.22
CA GLU A 738 -6.52 -32.61 -34.35
C GLU A 738 -6.35 -34.14 -34.30
N GLU A 739 -6.23 -34.79 -35.45
CA GLU A 739 -5.97 -36.24 -35.55
C GLU A 739 -4.71 -36.63 -34.77
N ALA A 740 -3.61 -35.92 -35.01
CA ALA A 740 -2.35 -36.18 -34.32
C ALA A 740 -2.45 -35.99 -32.80
N LEU A 741 -3.24 -35.03 -32.31
CA LEU A 741 -3.49 -34.87 -30.87
C LEU A 741 -4.24 -36.09 -30.31
N LYS A 742 -5.29 -36.55 -30.98
CA LYS A 742 -6.07 -37.73 -30.56
C LYS A 742 -5.24 -39.00 -30.55
N GLU A 743 -4.43 -39.23 -31.58
CA GLU A 743 -3.51 -40.38 -31.67
C GLU A 743 -2.48 -40.41 -30.53
N ASN A 744 -2.11 -39.24 -30.01
CA ASN A 744 -1.21 -39.12 -28.85
C ASN A 744 -1.95 -39.12 -27.50
N GLY A 745 -3.20 -39.59 -27.46
CA GLY A 745 -3.98 -39.79 -26.24
C GLY A 745 -4.57 -38.52 -25.65
N ILE A 746 -4.67 -37.44 -26.42
CA ILE A 746 -5.22 -36.17 -25.96
C ILE A 746 -6.72 -36.10 -26.21
N ARG A 747 -7.47 -35.78 -25.16
CA ARG A 747 -8.90 -35.51 -25.28
C ARG A 747 -9.11 -34.13 -25.90
N VAL A 748 -9.55 -34.08 -27.15
CA VAL A 748 -9.96 -32.83 -27.82
C VAL A 748 -11.43 -32.54 -27.51
N VAL A 749 -11.71 -31.40 -26.89
CA VAL A 749 -13.06 -30.97 -26.51
C VAL A 749 -13.42 -29.70 -27.28
N TYR A 750 -14.55 -29.73 -27.96
CA TYR A 750 -15.10 -28.59 -28.68
C TYR A 750 -15.94 -27.71 -27.77
N LEU A 751 -15.69 -26.40 -27.78
CA LEU A 751 -16.46 -25.45 -26.97
C LEU A 751 -17.95 -25.43 -27.35
N GLU A 752 -18.28 -25.70 -28.62
CA GLU A 752 -19.66 -25.81 -29.09
C GLU A 752 -20.38 -27.00 -28.45
N ASP A 753 -19.71 -28.16 -28.39
CA ASP A 753 -20.28 -29.37 -27.79
C ASP A 753 -20.29 -29.26 -26.26
N PHE A 754 -19.21 -28.71 -25.67
CA PHE A 754 -19.10 -28.48 -24.24
C PHE A 754 -20.18 -27.53 -23.71
N ALA A 755 -20.71 -26.62 -24.54
CA ALA A 755 -21.83 -25.77 -24.16
C ALA A 755 -23.09 -26.59 -23.78
N SER A 756 -23.27 -27.77 -24.37
CA SER A 756 -24.36 -28.68 -24.03
C SER A 756 -24.11 -29.49 -22.74
N GLU A 757 -22.86 -29.63 -22.31
CA GLU A 757 -22.48 -30.27 -21.04
C GLU A 757 -22.65 -29.35 -19.82
N VAL A 758 -22.95 -28.05 -20.02
CA VAL A 758 -23.15 -27.09 -18.93
C VAL A 758 -24.49 -27.32 -18.24
N LEU A 759 -24.45 -27.88 -17.04
CA LEU A 759 -25.63 -28.20 -16.24
C LEU A 759 -26.27 -26.95 -15.64
N PHE A 760 -27.53 -27.08 -15.22
CA PHE A 760 -28.22 -26.02 -14.48
C PHE A 760 -27.51 -25.68 -13.16
N GLU A 761 -26.98 -26.68 -12.47
CA GLU A 761 -26.21 -26.50 -11.23
C GLU A 761 -24.93 -25.69 -11.46
N ASP A 762 -24.22 -25.91 -12.58
CA ASP A 762 -23.03 -25.14 -12.95
C ASP A 762 -23.37 -23.65 -13.15
N LYS A 763 -24.53 -23.38 -13.79
CA LYS A 763 -25.04 -22.01 -13.98
C LYS A 763 -25.35 -21.35 -12.63
N LEU A 764 -26.05 -22.05 -11.73
CA LEU A 764 -26.34 -21.54 -10.40
C LEU A 764 -25.07 -21.27 -9.59
N ARG A 765 -24.13 -22.21 -9.57
CA ARG A 765 -22.83 -22.08 -8.89
C ARG A 765 -22.02 -20.91 -9.45
N GLY A 766 -21.96 -20.77 -10.78
CA GLY A 766 -21.30 -19.65 -11.45
C GLY A 766 -21.96 -18.30 -11.17
N ILE A 767 -23.30 -18.22 -11.17
CA ILE A 767 -24.05 -17.01 -10.81
C ILE A 767 -23.79 -16.64 -9.35
N LEU A 768 -23.84 -17.60 -8.43
CA LEU A 768 -23.56 -17.37 -7.02
C LEU A 768 -22.12 -16.89 -6.81
N ALA A 769 -21.14 -17.50 -7.48
CA ALA A 769 -19.75 -17.06 -7.47
C ALA A 769 -19.59 -15.63 -8.03
N TYR A 770 -20.33 -15.27 -9.07
CA TYR A 770 -20.36 -13.91 -9.62
C TYR A 770 -20.97 -12.90 -8.63
N LEU A 771 -22.11 -13.22 -8.00
CA LEU A 771 -22.80 -12.35 -7.04
C LEU A 771 -21.95 -12.11 -5.79
N THR A 772 -21.30 -13.17 -5.29
CA THR A 772 -20.39 -13.10 -4.14
C THR A 772 -18.99 -12.57 -4.50
N SER A 773 -18.68 -12.43 -5.79
CA SER A 773 -17.33 -12.10 -6.30
C SER A 773 -16.27 -13.04 -5.73
N LYS A 774 -16.53 -14.35 -5.77
CA LYS A 774 -15.66 -15.41 -5.27
C LYS A 774 -14.26 -15.24 -5.86
N LYS A 775 -13.25 -15.16 -4.99
CA LYS A 775 -11.87 -15.02 -5.42
C LYS A 775 -11.23 -16.39 -5.58
N PRO A 776 -10.36 -16.59 -6.58
CA PRO A 776 -9.49 -17.76 -6.68
C PRO A 776 -8.58 -17.87 -5.44
N LYS A 777 -8.12 -19.10 -5.18
CA LYS A 777 -7.30 -19.46 -4.01
C LYS A 777 -5.80 -19.35 -4.28
N ASN A 778 -5.35 -19.52 -5.53
CA ASN A 778 -3.93 -19.56 -5.87
C ASN A 778 -3.22 -18.25 -5.52
N SER A 779 -1.97 -18.39 -5.05
CA SER A 779 -1.09 -17.26 -4.76
C SER A 779 -0.71 -16.53 -6.06
N PRO A 780 -0.29 -15.25 -5.98
CA PRO A 780 0.22 -14.53 -7.14
C PRO A 780 1.44 -15.20 -7.80
N ASP A 781 2.22 -15.97 -7.04
CA ASP A 781 3.40 -16.67 -7.54
C ASP A 781 3.07 -18.01 -8.22
N HIS A 782 1.81 -18.47 -8.17
CA HIS A 782 1.37 -19.64 -8.93
C HIS A 782 1.39 -19.37 -10.44
N THR A 783 1.63 -20.40 -11.25
CA THR A 783 1.59 -20.32 -12.71
C THR A 783 0.21 -19.85 -13.17
N ALA A 784 0.19 -18.80 -13.99
CA ALA A 784 -1.01 -18.23 -14.60
C ALA A 784 -1.21 -18.69 -16.03
N ALA A 785 -0.13 -18.89 -16.79
CA ALA A 785 -0.21 -19.40 -18.15
C ALA A 785 1.09 -20.13 -18.52
N ILE A 786 0.96 -21.11 -19.41
CA ILE A 786 2.09 -21.77 -20.06
C ILE A 786 2.12 -21.33 -21.51
N MET A 787 3.26 -20.78 -21.94
CA MET A 787 3.51 -20.34 -23.30
C MET A 787 4.57 -21.24 -23.93
N PHE A 788 4.63 -21.32 -25.25
CA PHE A 788 5.66 -22.12 -25.94
C PHE A 788 6.52 -21.22 -26.81
N THR A 789 7.84 -21.41 -26.71
CA THR A 789 8.80 -20.73 -27.58
C THR A 789 9.52 -21.76 -28.46
N SER A 790 9.58 -21.46 -29.76
CA SER A 790 10.52 -22.06 -30.68
C SER A 790 11.88 -21.43 -30.40
N GLY A 791 12.69 -22.09 -29.56
CA GLY A 791 14.09 -21.72 -29.42
C GLY A 791 14.79 -21.71 -30.79
N SER A 792 15.81 -20.88 -30.96
CA SER A 792 16.45 -20.67 -32.27
C SER A 792 17.07 -21.92 -32.91
N GLU A 793 17.30 -23.03 -32.18
CA GLU A 793 17.83 -24.29 -32.73
C GLU A 793 17.33 -25.54 -31.96
N GLY A 794 16.02 -25.79 -31.80
CA GLY A 794 15.57 -27.06 -31.19
C GLY A 794 14.08 -27.23 -30.91
N MET A 795 13.71 -28.36 -30.26
CA MET A 795 12.33 -28.66 -29.86
C MET A 795 11.76 -27.54 -28.95
N PRO A 796 10.47 -27.17 -29.11
CA PRO A 796 9.88 -26.07 -28.36
C PRO A 796 9.99 -26.25 -26.85
N LYS A 797 10.22 -25.15 -26.13
CA LYS A 797 10.26 -25.11 -24.66
C LYS A 797 8.97 -24.51 -24.13
N ALA A 798 8.47 -25.05 -23.03
CA ALA A 798 7.35 -24.47 -22.31
C ALA A 798 7.86 -23.45 -21.28
N VAL A 799 7.36 -22.22 -21.37
CA VAL A 799 7.66 -21.10 -20.49
C VAL A 799 6.51 -20.94 -19.50
N LEU A 800 6.80 -21.09 -18.21
CA LEU A 800 5.81 -20.93 -17.16
C LEU A 800 5.85 -19.50 -16.61
N LEU A 801 4.73 -18.79 -16.75
CA LEU A 801 4.56 -17.43 -16.28
C LEU A 801 3.57 -17.38 -15.13
N SER A 802 3.99 -16.82 -14.00
CA SER A 802 3.12 -16.62 -12.83
C SER A 802 2.15 -15.45 -13.01
N HIS A 803 1.13 -15.36 -12.15
CA HIS A 803 0.26 -14.18 -12.14
C HIS A 803 1.07 -12.91 -11.84
N ARG A 804 2.03 -13.01 -10.92
CA ARG A 804 2.96 -11.93 -10.55
C ARG A 804 3.78 -11.46 -11.74
N ASN A 805 4.28 -12.36 -12.59
CA ASN A 805 5.08 -11.98 -13.76
C ASN A 805 4.29 -11.08 -14.72
N PHE A 806 3.06 -11.47 -15.06
CA PHE A 806 2.20 -10.66 -15.92
C PHE A 806 1.80 -9.33 -15.28
N GLN A 807 1.52 -9.32 -13.98
CA GLN A 807 1.17 -8.08 -13.27
C GLN A 807 2.36 -7.14 -13.18
N ALA A 808 3.56 -7.68 -12.94
CA ALA A 808 4.80 -6.92 -12.93
C ALA A 808 5.00 -6.22 -14.28
N ASN A 809 4.98 -6.97 -15.38
CA ASN A 809 5.19 -6.40 -16.71
C ASN A 809 4.14 -5.36 -17.07
N ARG A 810 2.87 -5.62 -16.74
CA ARG A 810 1.77 -4.69 -16.90
C ARG A 810 2.01 -3.36 -16.15
N TYR A 811 2.34 -3.41 -14.87
CA TYR A 811 2.54 -2.19 -14.07
C TYR A 811 3.84 -1.46 -14.41
N GLN A 812 4.87 -2.19 -14.83
CA GLN A 812 6.08 -1.61 -15.38
C GLN A 812 5.76 -0.79 -16.65
N ALA A 813 5.03 -1.36 -17.62
CA ALA A 813 4.63 -0.64 -18.83
C ALA A 813 3.73 0.57 -18.53
N LEU A 814 2.74 0.42 -17.64
CA LEU A 814 1.82 1.52 -17.27
C LEU A 814 2.48 2.62 -16.43
N SER A 815 3.68 2.39 -15.91
CA SER A 815 4.44 3.44 -15.20
C SER A 815 5.14 4.41 -16.16
N ILE A 816 5.36 4.00 -17.42
CA ILE A 816 6.09 4.78 -18.44
C ILE A 816 5.22 5.21 -19.63
N ILE A 817 4.09 4.54 -19.91
CA ILE A 817 3.15 4.91 -20.98
C ILE A 817 1.75 5.22 -20.43
N ALA A 818 1.15 6.29 -20.95
CA ALA A 818 -0.19 6.76 -20.60
C ALA A 818 -1.30 6.15 -21.49
N VAL A 819 -1.71 4.92 -21.17
CA VAL A 819 -2.92 4.29 -21.72
C VAL A 819 -3.98 4.16 -20.62
N THR A 820 -5.22 4.56 -20.89
CA THR A 820 -6.31 4.57 -19.89
C THR A 820 -7.58 3.89 -20.41
N SER A 821 -8.63 3.84 -19.58
CA SER A 821 -9.94 3.30 -19.98
C SER A 821 -10.66 4.07 -21.10
N ALA A 822 -10.12 5.23 -21.50
CA ALA A 822 -10.62 6.00 -22.65
C ALA A 822 -9.99 5.55 -23.98
N ASP A 823 -8.95 4.71 -23.93
CA ASP A 823 -8.30 4.17 -25.11
C ASP A 823 -8.99 2.88 -25.59
N VAL A 824 -8.90 2.66 -26.90
CA VAL A 824 -9.29 1.43 -27.60
C VAL A 824 -8.03 0.78 -28.15
N PHE A 825 -7.81 -0.48 -27.79
CA PHE A 825 -6.69 -1.29 -28.23
C PHE A 825 -7.14 -2.25 -29.32
N PHE A 826 -6.45 -2.24 -30.46
CA PHE A 826 -6.66 -3.22 -31.52
C PHE A 826 -5.67 -4.37 -31.37
N ASN A 827 -6.16 -5.52 -30.91
CA ASN A 827 -5.34 -6.71 -30.71
C ASN A 827 -5.53 -7.67 -31.88
N ALA A 828 -4.64 -7.59 -32.87
CA ALA A 828 -4.48 -8.61 -33.91
C ALA A 828 -3.39 -9.65 -33.56
N LEU A 829 -2.72 -9.48 -32.43
CA LEU A 829 -1.61 -10.33 -32.03
C LEU A 829 -2.13 -11.65 -31.45
N PRO A 830 -1.55 -12.80 -31.82
CA PRO A 830 -2.05 -14.08 -31.33
C PRO A 830 -1.87 -14.26 -29.82
N MET A 831 -2.94 -14.72 -29.13
CA MET A 831 -2.92 -15.00 -27.69
C MET A 831 -2.07 -16.20 -27.27
N PHE A 832 -1.62 -17.04 -28.21
CA PHE A 832 -0.63 -18.08 -27.92
C PHE A 832 0.82 -17.57 -27.92
N HIS A 833 1.02 -16.28 -28.20
CA HIS A 833 2.29 -15.59 -27.97
C HIS A 833 2.16 -14.62 -26.80
N ALA A 834 3.24 -14.44 -26.02
CA ALA A 834 3.23 -13.55 -24.85
C ALA A 834 2.96 -12.09 -25.22
N PHE A 835 3.25 -11.66 -26.45
CA PHE A 835 2.92 -10.31 -26.89
C PHE A 835 1.40 -10.10 -27.01
N GLY A 836 0.68 -11.02 -27.67
CA GLY A 836 -0.77 -10.96 -27.76
C GLY A 836 -1.47 -11.21 -26.42
N LEU A 837 -1.00 -12.19 -25.63
CA LEU A 837 -1.59 -12.48 -24.33
C LEU A 837 -1.27 -11.42 -23.27
N GLY A 838 0.01 -11.12 -23.07
CA GLY A 838 0.49 -10.22 -22.01
C GLY A 838 0.08 -8.78 -22.27
N VAL A 839 0.40 -8.25 -23.46
CA VAL A 839 0.11 -6.86 -23.81
C VAL A 839 -1.30 -6.71 -24.39
N GLY A 840 -1.64 -7.50 -25.40
CA GLY A 840 -2.91 -7.37 -26.11
C GLY A 840 -4.15 -7.74 -25.29
N THR A 841 -4.03 -8.63 -24.30
CA THR A 841 -5.16 -9.15 -23.52
C THR A 841 -5.07 -8.82 -22.03
N ILE A 842 -3.98 -9.20 -21.35
CA ILE A 842 -3.88 -9.07 -19.89
C ILE A 842 -3.71 -7.61 -19.48
N LEU A 843 -2.75 -6.89 -20.06
CA LEU A 843 -2.52 -5.47 -19.76
C LEU A 843 -3.78 -4.65 -20.02
N THR A 844 -4.45 -4.87 -21.15
CA THR A 844 -5.60 -4.10 -21.59
C THR A 844 -6.84 -4.36 -20.72
N LEU A 845 -7.29 -5.62 -20.66
CA LEU A 845 -8.53 -6.00 -19.97
C LEU A 845 -8.44 -5.75 -18.46
N LEU A 846 -7.28 -5.97 -17.84
CA LEU A 846 -7.13 -5.71 -16.41
C LEU A 846 -7.02 -4.21 -16.10
N SER A 847 -6.73 -3.35 -17.08
CA SER A 847 -6.59 -1.89 -16.91
C SER A 847 -7.83 -1.10 -17.30
N GLY A 848 -8.87 -1.74 -17.84
CA GLY A 848 -10.06 -1.02 -18.30
C GLY A 848 -10.03 -0.58 -19.75
N ILE A 849 -9.00 -0.95 -20.52
CA ILE A 849 -8.83 -0.54 -21.90
C ILE A 849 -9.72 -1.43 -22.77
N ARG A 850 -10.62 -0.81 -23.55
CA ARG A 850 -11.48 -1.57 -24.46
C ARG A 850 -10.62 -2.23 -25.51
N THR A 851 -10.78 -3.53 -25.73
CA THR A 851 -9.95 -4.29 -26.67
C THR A 851 -10.80 -4.90 -27.77
N PHE A 852 -10.40 -4.68 -29.02
CA PHE A 852 -10.94 -5.38 -30.17
C PHE A 852 -10.02 -6.55 -30.54
N PHE A 853 -10.54 -7.77 -30.60
CA PHE A 853 -9.79 -8.98 -30.90
C PHE A 853 -10.00 -9.39 -32.35
N TYR A 854 -8.90 -9.55 -33.08
CA TYR A 854 -8.90 -9.98 -34.48
C TYR A 854 -8.06 -11.25 -34.68
N PRO A 855 -8.54 -12.29 -35.40
CA PRO A 855 -7.90 -13.60 -35.45
C PRO A 855 -6.49 -13.65 -36.05
N SER A 856 -6.18 -12.78 -37.03
CA SER A 856 -4.94 -12.87 -37.80
C SER A 856 -4.34 -11.49 -38.09
N PRO A 857 -3.07 -11.24 -37.75
CA PRO A 857 -2.40 -9.99 -38.12
C PRO A 857 -2.01 -9.94 -39.60
N LEU A 858 -2.08 -11.06 -40.33
CA LEU A 858 -1.63 -11.16 -41.72
C LEU A 858 -2.64 -10.59 -42.73
N HIS A 859 -3.85 -10.22 -42.29
CA HIS A 859 -4.87 -9.66 -43.17
C HIS A 859 -4.61 -8.16 -43.42
N TYR A 860 -3.58 -7.86 -44.21
CA TYR A 860 -3.02 -6.50 -44.35
C TYR A 860 -3.98 -5.44 -44.89
N ARG A 861 -5.02 -5.84 -45.63
CA ARG A 861 -6.08 -4.93 -46.11
C ARG A 861 -7.20 -4.72 -45.10
N ILE A 862 -7.55 -5.77 -44.35
CA ILE A 862 -8.72 -5.75 -43.44
C ILE A 862 -8.36 -5.06 -42.12
N VAL A 863 -7.15 -5.29 -41.59
CA VAL A 863 -6.74 -4.72 -40.30
C VAL A 863 -6.78 -3.20 -40.28
N PRO A 864 -6.23 -2.45 -41.27
CA PRO A 864 -6.33 -0.99 -41.30
C PRO A 864 -7.78 -0.48 -41.29
N GLU A 865 -8.65 -1.08 -42.09
CA GLU A 865 -10.07 -0.72 -42.16
C GLU A 865 -10.78 -0.96 -40.82
N LEU A 866 -10.51 -2.09 -40.16
CA LEU A 866 -11.08 -2.36 -38.84
C LEU A 866 -10.49 -1.45 -37.74
N VAL A 867 -9.23 -1.04 -37.84
CA VAL A 867 -8.62 -0.05 -36.94
C VAL A 867 -9.37 1.28 -37.06
N TYR A 868 -9.71 1.70 -38.29
CA TYR A 868 -10.55 2.86 -38.57
C TYR A 868 -11.95 2.71 -37.96
N GLU A 869 -12.66 1.63 -38.29
CA GLU A 869 -14.03 1.40 -37.82
C GLU A 869 -14.16 1.36 -36.28
N THR A 870 -13.15 0.79 -35.62
CA THR A 870 -13.15 0.63 -34.17
C THR A 870 -12.67 1.87 -33.44
N ASN A 871 -12.20 2.90 -34.16
CA ASN A 871 -11.53 4.08 -33.62
C ASN A 871 -10.38 3.67 -32.68
N ALA A 872 -9.58 2.68 -33.09
CA ALA A 872 -8.50 2.20 -32.25
C ALA A 872 -7.46 3.31 -32.05
N THR A 873 -7.04 3.45 -30.80
CA THR A 873 -6.05 4.45 -30.37
C THR A 873 -4.66 3.83 -30.13
N VAL A 874 -4.61 2.51 -30.00
CA VAL A 874 -3.37 1.75 -29.77
C VAL A 874 -3.34 0.55 -30.69
N LEU A 875 -2.23 0.39 -31.42
CA LEU A 875 -1.94 -0.76 -32.26
C LEU A 875 -0.51 -1.23 -31.97
N CYS A 876 -0.36 -2.53 -31.76
CA CYS A 876 0.93 -3.18 -31.57
C CYS A 876 1.15 -4.25 -32.66
N GLY A 877 2.40 -4.44 -33.09
CA GLY A 877 2.75 -5.39 -34.15
C GLY A 877 4.24 -5.62 -34.29
N THR A 878 4.62 -6.32 -35.36
CA THR A 878 6.00 -6.43 -35.82
C THR A 878 6.24 -5.44 -36.97
N ASP A 879 7.50 -5.24 -37.36
CA ASP A 879 7.85 -4.44 -38.55
C ASP A 879 7.15 -5.00 -39.79
N THR A 880 7.16 -6.32 -39.97
CA THR A 880 6.49 -7.01 -41.07
C THR A 880 5.01 -6.65 -41.16
N PHE A 881 4.29 -6.64 -40.03
CA PHE A 881 2.87 -6.28 -40.01
C PHE A 881 2.66 -4.82 -40.36
N PHE A 882 3.46 -3.92 -39.76
CA PHE A 882 3.36 -2.49 -39.99
C PHE A 882 3.71 -2.11 -41.43
N ALA A 883 4.69 -2.77 -42.05
CA ALA A 883 5.02 -2.61 -43.47
C ALA A 883 3.83 -3.02 -44.35
N GLY A 884 3.25 -4.21 -44.12
CA GLY A 884 2.08 -4.69 -44.84
C GLY A 884 0.86 -3.78 -44.69
N TYR A 885 0.55 -3.35 -43.47
CA TYR A 885 -0.52 -2.39 -43.19
C TYR A 885 -0.26 -1.04 -43.87
N GLY A 886 0.95 -0.49 -43.74
CA GLY A 886 1.28 0.81 -44.32
C GLY A 886 1.18 0.82 -45.84
N ALA A 887 1.56 -0.29 -46.49
CA ALA A 887 1.45 -0.44 -47.93
C ALA A 887 -0.01 -0.43 -48.40
N MET A 888 -0.90 -1.15 -47.70
CA MET A 888 -2.29 -1.36 -48.12
C MET A 888 -3.29 -0.32 -47.61
N ALA A 889 -3.01 0.31 -46.47
CA ALA A 889 -3.95 1.22 -45.80
C ALA A 889 -4.20 2.51 -46.58
N HIS A 890 -5.40 3.05 -46.47
CA HIS A 890 -5.71 4.42 -46.87
C HIS A 890 -5.05 5.41 -45.89
N PRO A 891 -4.56 6.60 -46.32
CA PRO A 891 -3.93 7.59 -45.44
C PRO A 891 -4.74 8.00 -44.20
N TYR A 892 -6.06 7.78 -44.22
CA TYR A 892 -6.96 8.13 -43.12
C TYR A 892 -7.29 6.97 -42.17
N ASP A 893 -6.90 5.72 -42.47
CA ASP A 893 -7.31 4.55 -41.68
C ASP A 893 -6.82 4.61 -40.23
N PHE A 894 -5.70 5.30 -39.99
CA PHE A 894 -5.03 5.38 -38.69
C PHE A 894 -5.25 6.70 -37.96
N PHE A 895 -6.23 7.53 -38.36
CA PHE A 895 -6.40 8.91 -37.84
C PHE A 895 -6.55 9.00 -36.30
N ALA A 896 -7.08 7.97 -35.64
CA ALA A 896 -7.30 7.94 -34.20
C ALA A 896 -6.10 7.37 -33.40
N LEU A 897 -5.09 6.79 -34.07
CA LEU A 897 -3.96 6.15 -33.40
C LEU A 897 -3.11 7.18 -32.64
N ARG A 898 -2.92 6.91 -31.35
CA ARG A 898 -2.00 7.63 -30.46
C ARG A 898 -0.68 6.89 -30.29
N PHE A 899 -0.72 5.56 -30.33
CA PHE A 899 0.43 4.69 -30.12
C PHE A 899 0.46 3.60 -31.18
N ALA A 900 1.55 3.61 -31.95
CA ALA A 900 1.96 2.59 -32.90
C ALA A 900 3.24 1.96 -32.36
N ILE A 901 3.18 0.73 -31.84
CA ILE A 901 4.32 0.10 -31.17
C ILE A 901 4.74 -1.16 -31.92
N VAL A 902 6.00 -1.18 -32.37
CA VAL A 902 6.61 -2.34 -33.02
C VAL A 902 7.51 -3.05 -32.02
N GLY A 903 7.43 -4.38 -31.99
CA GLY A 903 8.34 -5.21 -31.21
C GLY A 903 8.52 -6.59 -31.84
N ALA A 904 9.30 -7.43 -31.17
CA ALA A 904 9.69 -8.79 -31.60
C ALA A 904 10.56 -8.87 -32.88
N GLU A 905 10.61 -7.82 -33.71
CA GLU A 905 11.47 -7.62 -34.88
C GLU A 905 12.12 -6.24 -34.84
N LYS A 906 13.24 -6.07 -35.53
CA LYS A 906 13.88 -4.76 -35.73
C LYS A 906 13.02 -3.91 -36.67
N LEU A 907 12.76 -2.66 -36.30
CA LEU A 907 12.05 -1.72 -37.17
C LEU A 907 12.92 -1.31 -38.35
N LYS A 908 12.39 -1.40 -39.58
CA LYS A 908 13.09 -0.93 -40.77
C LYS A 908 12.90 0.58 -40.93
N PRO A 909 13.94 1.33 -41.35
CA PRO A 909 13.80 2.76 -41.66
C PRO A 909 12.70 3.04 -42.68
N SER A 910 12.57 2.20 -43.72
CA SER A 910 11.53 2.32 -44.75
C SER A 910 10.11 2.25 -44.17
N THR A 911 9.86 1.35 -43.22
CA THR A 911 8.57 1.24 -42.51
C THR A 911 8.30 2.50 -41.69
N SER A 912 9.29 2.97 -40.92
CA SER A 912 9.19 4.18 -40.11
C SER A 912 8.89 5.42 -40.95
N GLU A 913 9.62 5.60 -42.06
CA GLU A 913 9.42 6.70 -43.00
C GLU A 913 8.06 6.65 -43.68
N LEU A 914 7.62 5.46 -44.12
CA LEU A 914 6.30 5.25 -44.71
C LEU A 914 5.20 5.71 -43.75
N TRP A 915 5.25 5.27 -42.50
CA TRP A 915 4.22 5.62 -41.51
C TRP A 915 4.24 7.10 -41.14
N MET A 916 5.43 7.69 -41.00
CA MET A 916 5.57 9.11 -40.73
C MET A 916 5.03 9.96 -41.88
N ARG A 917 5.40 9.64 -43.13
CA ARG A 917 4.99 10.42 -44.31
C ARG A 917 3.52 10.25 -44.66
N LYS A 918 3.01 9.00 -44.63
CA LYS A 918 1.65 8.68 -45.09
C LYS A 918 0.59 8.97 -44.03
N PHE A 919 0.89 8.75 -42.75
CA PHE A 919 -0.09 8.86 -41.65
C PHE A 919 0.26 9.92 -40.61
N GLY A 920 1.48 10.49 -40.61
CA GLY A 920 1.92 11.41 -39.56
C GLY A 920 2.18 10.73 -38.22
N ILE A 921 2.35 9.40 -38.21
CA ILE A 921 2.46 8.59 -36.98
C ILE A 921 3.89 8.13 -36.79
N ARG A 922 4.45 8.41 -35.61
CA ARG A 922 5.74 7.90 -35.18
C ARG A 922 5.60 6.50 -34.58
N ILE A 923 6.29 5.52 -35.16
CA ILE A 923 6.39 4.17 -34.60
C ILE A 923 7.35 4.19 -33.40
N LEU A 924 6.98 3.52 -32.32
CA LEU A 924 7.82 3.30 -31.14
C LEU A 924 8.34 1.85 -31.12
N GLU A 925 9.64 1.66 -30.98
CA GLU A 925 10.22 0.32 -30.82
C GLU A 925 10.16 -0.16 -29.37
N GLY A 926 9.91 -1.44 -29.18
CA GLY A 926 10.02 -2.14 -27.90
C GLY A 926 10.66 -3.51 -28.05
N TYR A 927 11.36 -3.94 -27.01
CA TYR A 927 12.05 -5.22 -26.94
C TYR A 927 11.50 -6.08 -25.81
N GLY A 928 11.42 -7.38 -26.04
CA GLY A 928 10.87 -8.33 -25.09
C GLY A 928 11.02 -9.78 -25.52
N ALA A 929 10.89 -10.67 -24.55
CA ALA A 929 10.91 -12.12 -24.71
C ALA A 929 9.69 -12.74 -24.01
N THR A 930 9.31 -13.97 -24.36
CA THR A 930 8.18 -14.64 -23.69
C THR A 930 8.46 -14.82 -22.21
N GLU A 931 9.72 -15.11 -21.90
CA GLU A 931 10.34 -15.32 -20.60
C GLU A 931 10.30 -14.09 -19.69
N THR A 932 9.91 -12.92 -20.20
CA THR A 932 9.86 -11.65 -19.45
C THR A 932 8.46 -11.01 -19.47
N ALA A 933 7.44 -11.78 -19.83
CA ALA A 933 6.01 -11.49 -19.73
C ALA A 933 5.38 -10.23 -20.43
N PRO A 934 5.79 -9.73 -21.63
CA PRO A 934 7.03 -9.98 -22.37
C PRO A 934 8.02 -8.80 -22.37
N ILE A 935 7.62 -7.58 -21.99
CA ILE A 935 8.39 -6.37 -22.31
C ILE A 935 9.66 -6.28 -21.43
N ILE A 936 10.80 -5.94 -22.02
CA ILE A 936 12.10 -5.69 -21.34
C ILE A 936 12.46 -4.20 -21.43
N ALA A 937 12.38 -3.63 -22.64
CA ALA A 937 12.71 -2.23 -22.91
C ALA A 937 11.69 -1.61 -23.86
N LEU A 938 11.47 -0.30 -23.75
CA LEU A 938 10.46 0.38 -24.54
C LEU A 938 10.79 1.85 -24.79
N ASN A 939 10.69 2.29 -26.05
CA ASN A 939 10.64 3.72 -26.38
C ASN A 939 9.29 4.32 -25.98
N THR A 940 9.34 5.54 -25.46
CA THR A 940 8.15 6.31 -25.10
C THR A 940 8.11 7.62 -25.89
N PRO A 941 6.95 8.31 -25.98
CA PRO A 941 6.91 9.62 -26.61
C PRO A 941 7.88 10.64 -25.99
N MET A 942 8.23 10.46 -24.70
CA MET A 942 9.13 11.34 -23.94
C MET A 942 10.60 10.94 -24.09
N TYR A 943 10.89 9.63 -24.14
CA TYR A 943 12.22 9.07 -24.24
C TYR A 943 12.29 8.12 -25.43
N ILE A 944 12.89 8.60 -26.51
CA ILE A 944 13.10 7.85 -27.75
C ILE A 944 14.49 8.14 -28.30
N ARG A 945 15.12 7.12 -28.86
CA ARG A 945 16.38 7.22 -29.59
C ARG A 945 16.31 6.34 -30.82
N GLU A 946 16.67 6.90 -31.97
CA GLU A 946 16.65 6.17 -33.24
C GLU A 946 17.60 4.97 -33.19
N GLY A 947 17.13 3.82 -33.71
CA GLY A 947 17.87 2.55 -33.69
C GLY A 947 17.95 1.85 -32.32
N SER A 948 17.42 2.46 -31.26
CA SER A 948 17.29 1.84 -29.95
C SER A 948 15.90 1.24 -29.75
N VAL A 949 15.82 0.15 -29.01
CA VAL A 949 14.55 -0.44 -28.52
C VAL A 949 14.02 0.23 -27.25
N GLY A 950 14.65 1.32 -26.82
CA GLY A 950 14.28 2.11 -25.65
C GLY A 950 15.08 1.78 -24.39
N ARG A 951 14.60 2.29 -23.26
CA ARG A 951 15.19 2.07 -21.93
C ARG A 951 14.55 0.86 -21.26
N LEU A 952 15.28 0.21 -20.35
CA LEU A 952 14.75 -0.90 -19.54
C LEU A 952 13.52 -0.47 -18.75
N LEU A 953 12.59 -1.40 -18.56
CA LEU A 953 11.43 -1.17 -17.71
C LEU A 953 11.83 -0.94 -16.24
N PRO A 954 11.03 -0.18 -15.46
CA PRO A 954 11.35 0.07 -14.06
C PRO A 954 11.52 -1.22 -13.26
N LYS A 955 12.48 -1.23 -12.33
CA LYS A 955 12.89 -2.40 -11.55
C LYS A 955 13.41 -3.62 -12.32
N MET A 956 13.68 -3.50 -13.61
CA MET A 956 14.52 -4.47 -14.28
C MET A 956 15.99 -4.11 -14.09
N VAL A 957 16.82 -5.13 -13.89
CA VAL A 957 18.28 -4.99 -13.82
C VAL A 957 18.87 -5.78 -14.98
N ALA A 958 19.87 -5.18 -15.64
CA ALA A 958 20.64 -5.82 -16.70
C ALA A 958 22.05 -6.16 -16.20
N LYS A 959 22.57 -7.29 -16.66
CA LYS A 959 23.96 -7.69 -16.54
C LYS A 959 24.47 -7.97 -17.96
N LEU A 960 25.64 -7.44 -18.28
CA LEU A 960 26.29 -7.64 -19.57
C LEU A 960 27.44 -8.63 -19.39
N GLU A 961 27.44 -9.70 -20.18
CA GLU A 961 28.51 -10.69 -20.21
C GLU A 961 29.26 -10.61 -21.55
N GLU A 962 30.57 -10.43 -21.50
CA GLU A 962 31.41 -10.42 -22.69
C GLU A 962 31.34 -11.76 -23.43
N VAL A 963 31.35 -11.70 -24.75
CA VAL A 963 31.32 -12.90 -25.61
C VAL A 963 32.63 -12.95 -26.40
N PRO A 964 33.39 -14.04 -26.30
CA PRO A 964 34.64 -14.19 -27.04
C PRO A 964 34.45 -13.96 -28.55
N GLY A 965 35.25 -13.07 -29.13
CA GLY A 965 35.20 -12.73 -30.55
C GLY A 965 34.28 -11.55 -30.91
N ILE A 966 33.46 -11.04 -29.98
CA ILE A 966 32.63 -9.84 -30.18
C ILE A 966 33.31 -8.65 -29.47
N LYS A 967 33.86 -7.72 -30.24
CA LYS A 967 34.52 -6.51 -29.69
C LYS A 967 33.52 -5.41 -29.29
N GLU A 968 32.39 -5.31 -30.00
CA GLU A 968 31.34 -4.31 -29.74
C GLU A 968 30.03 -4.99 -29.36
N GLY A 969 29.64 -4.86 -28.08
CA GLY A 969 28.42 -5.45 -27.52
C GLY A 969 28.69 -6.65 -26.62
N ALA A 970 27.74 -6.90 -25.72
CA ALA A 970 27.80 -7.96 -24.73
C ALA A 970 26.46 -8.69 -24.65
N LYS A 971 26.49 -9.95 -24.23
CA LYS A 971 25.29 -10.76 -24.05
C LYS A 971 24.47 -10.21 -22.88
N LEU A 972 23.18 -10.01 -23.13
CA LEU A 972 22.26 -9.44 -22.15
C LEU A 972 21.66 -10.52 -21.26
N LEU A 973 21.87 -10.36 -19.95
CA LEU A 973 21.13 -11.09 -18.92
C LEU A 973 20.23 -10.09 -18.19
N VAL A 974 19.00 -10.50 -17.90
CA VAL A 974 18.02 -9.65 -17.20
C VAL A 974 17.45 -10.33 -15.97
N SER A 975 17.13 -9.52 -14.95
CA SER A 975 16.41 -9.93 -13.75
C SER A 975 15.33 -8.91 -13.38
N GLY A 976 14.22 -9.38 -12.82
CA GLY A 976 13.08 -8.57 -12.45
C GLY A 976 11.84 -9.41 -12.12
N ASP A 977 10.82 -8.79 -11.51
CA ASP A 977 9.58 -9.48 -11.11
C ASP A 977 8.80 -10.07 -12.31
N ASN A 978 9.06 -9.59 -13.53
CA ASN A 978 8.43 -10.05 -14.77
C ASN A 978 9.12 -11.27 -15.40
N VAL A 979 10.28 -11.70 -14.89
CA VAL A 979 11.01 -12.87 -15.38
C VAL A 979 10.28 -14.16 -14.98
N MET A 980 10.15 -15.08 -15.94
CA MET A 980 9.44 -16.36 -15.83
C MET A 980 9.86 -17.20 -14.61
N GLN A 981 9.01 -18.16 -14.26
CA GLN A 981 9.32 -19.14 -13.22
C GLN A 981 10.39 -20.14 -13.68
N GLY A 982 10.40 -20.47 -14.98
CA GLY A 982 11.33 -21.42 -15.56
C GLY A 982 10.80 -22.08 -16.83
N TYR A 983 11.63 -22.98 -17.37
CA TYR A 983 11.27 -23.81 -18.52
C TYR A 983 10.85 -25.21 -18.10
N MET A 984 9.91 -25.81 -18.83
CA MET A 984 9.82 -27.27 -18.98
C MET A 984 10.32 -27.64 -20.38
N LYS A 985 11.10 -28.70 -20.47
CA LYS A 985 11.75 -29.14 -21.70
C LYS A 985 11.38 -30.58 -22.02
N ALA A 986 11.45 -30.94 -23.31
CA ALA A 986 11.05 -32.26 -23.79
C ALA A 986 11.98 -33.40 -23.31
N ASP A 987 13.23 -33.09 -22.96
CA ASP A 987 14.20 -34.04 -22.39
C ASP A 987 13.88 -34.42 -20.94
N ASN A 988 13.16 -33.57 -20.20
CA ASN A 988 12.70 -33.84 -18.85
C ASN A 988 11.25 -33.35 -18.65
N PRO A 989 10.25 -34.04 -19.24
CA PRO A 989 8.85 -33.63 -19.21
C PRO A 989 8.31 -33.45 -17.78
N GLY A 990 7.48 -32.43 -17.58
CA GLY A 990 6.85 -32.14 -16.28
C GLY A 990 7.75 -31.46 -15.24
N VAL A 991 9.07 -31.41 -15.45
CA VAL A 991 10.03 -30.83 -14.49
C VAL A 991 10.33 -29.37 -14.83
N LEU A 992 10.10 -28.47 -13.87
CA LEU A 992 10.39 -27.04 -14.01
C LEU A 992 11.86 -26.75 -13.71
N ILE A 993 12.53 -26.07 -14.64
CA ILE A 993 13.92 -25.63 -14.53
C ILE A 993 13.94 -24.09 -14.41
N PRO A 994 14.17 -23.53 -13.21
CA PRO A 994 14.21 -22.08 -13.02
C PRO A 994 15.45 -21.43 -13.67
N PRO A 995 15.43 -20.11 -13.92
CA PRO A 995 16.61 -19.37 -14.35
C PRO A 995 17.75 -19.49 -13.33
N LYS A 996 18.99 -19.64 -13.81
CA LYS A 996 20.18 -19.74 -12.95
C LYS A 996 20.40 -18.42 -12.22
N ASP A 997 20.53 -18.48 -10.90
CA ASP A 997 20.75 -17.33 -10.01
C ASP A 997 19.72 -16.20 -10.17
N GLY A 998 18.52 -16.49 -10.68
CA GLY A 998 17.47 -15.50 -10.94
C GLY A 998 17.72 -14.60 -12.17
N TRP A 999 18.70 -14.93 -13.01
CA TRP A 999 19.01 -14.24 -14.25
C TRP A 999 18.50 -15.01 -15.46
N HIS A 1000 17.77 -14.33 -16.33
CA HIS A 1000 17.39 -14.85 -17.64
C HIS A 1000 18.41 -14.39 -18.68
N ASP A 1001 19.08 -15.35 -19.32
CA ASP A 1001 19.90 -15.13 -20.51
C ASP A 1001 18.98 -14.96 -21.72
N THR A 1002 18.97 -13.75 -22.31
CA THR A 1002 18.11 -13.47 -23.46
C THR A 1002 18.66 -14.07 -24.76
N GLY A 1003 19.94 -14.45 -24.79
CA GLY A 1003 20.65 -14.88 -25.99
C GLY A 1003 20.96 -13.74 -26.97
N ASP A 1004 20.60 -12.50 -26.66
CA ASP A 1004 20.81 -11.32 -27.50
C ASP A 1004 22.08 -10.55 -27.09
N ILE A 1005 22.80 -10.07 -28.09
CA ILE A 1005 23.98 -9.19 -27.92
C ILE A 1005 23.50 -7.75 -28.03
N VAL A 1006 23.84 -6.94 -27.03
CA VAL A 1006 23.39 -5.55 -26.93
C VAL A 1006 24.52 -4.61 -26.55
N THR A 1007 24.33 -3.34 -26.87
CA THR A 1007 25.04 -2.23 -26.23
C THR A 1007 24.02 -1.39 -25.46
N ILE A 1008 24.37 -0.95 -24.26
CA ILE A 1008 23.57 0.01 -23.49
C ILE A 1008 24.37 1.30 -23.42
N ASP A 1009 23.78 2.40 -23.89
CA ASP A 1009 24.46 3.69 -23.83
C ASP A 1009 24.36 4.34 -22.44
N LYS A 1010 25.06 5.47 -22.27
CA LYS A 1010 25.09 6.24 -21.02
C LYS A 1010 23.72 6.73 -20.53
N ASP A 1011 22.73 6.83 -21.41
CA ASP A 1011 21.37 7.27 -21.06
C ASP A 1011 20.43 6.07 -20.78
N GLY A 1012 20.98 4.85 -20.83
CA GLY A 1012 20.26 3.60 -20.60
C GLY A 1012 19.46 3.10 -21.80
N PHE A 1013 19.69 3.63 -23.00
CA PHE A 1013 19.05 3.12 -24.22
C PHE A 1013 19.74 1.84 -24.67
N VAL A 1014 18.94 0.82 -24.96
CA VAL A 1014 19.41 -0.50 -25.39
C VAL A 1014 19.40 -0.56 -26.91
N PHE A 1015 20.51 -1.03 -27.50
CA PHE A 1015 20.64 -1.28 -28.94
C PHE A 1015 20.93 -2.75 -29.16
N ILE A 1016 20.10 -3.41 -29.97
CA ILE A 1016 20.27 -4.83 -30.28
C ILE A 1016 21.23 -4.98 -31.45
N GLN A 1017 22.36 -5.68 -31.22
CA GLN A 1017 23.40 -5.90 -32.22
C GLN A 1017 23.21 -7.23 -32.98
N GLY A 1018 22.60 -8.23 -32.33
CA GLY A 1018 22.31 -9.54 -32.94
C GLY A 1018 22.01 -10.61 -31.89
N ARG A 1019 21.94 -11.89 -32.28
CA ARG A 1019 21.85 -13.02 -31.34
C ARG A 1019 23.16 -13.78 -31.28
N ALA A 1020 23.57 -14.19 -30.08
CA ALA A 1020 24.83 -14.90 -29.86
C ALA A 1020 24.97 -16.20 -30.68
N LYS A 1021 23.85 -16.89 -30.94
CA LYS A 1021 23.81 -18.13 -31.72
C LYS A 1021 23.74 -17.93 -33.25
N ARG A 1022 23.40 -16.72 -33.73
CA ARG A 1022 23.36 -16.38 -35.17
C ARG A 1022 24.68 -15.77 -35.64
N PHE A 1023 25.78 -16.38 -35.21
CA PHE A 1023 27.13 -16.08 -35.69
C PHE A 1023 27.66 -17.32 -36.37
N ALA A 1024 28.14 -17.16 -37.60
CA ALA A 1024 28.84 -18.20 -38.30
C ALA A 1024 30.33 -18.16 -37.93
N LYS A 1025 30.93 -19.31 -37.65
CA LYS A 1025 32.37 -19.42 -37.39
C LYS A 1025 33.10 -19.79 -38.67
N ILE A 1026 33.58 -18.77 -39.37
CA ILE A 1026 34.18 -18.92 -40.71
C ILE A 1026 35.67 -18.60 -40.62
N GLY A 1027 36.51 -19.61 -40.82
CA GLY A 1027 37.98 -19.45 -40.76
C GLY A 1027 38.49 -19.02 -39.39
N GLY A 1028 37.78 -19.35 -38.30
CA GLY A 1028 38.14 -18.98 -36.93
C GLY A 1028 37.59 -17.64 -36.45
N GLU A 1029 37.03 -16.82 -37.36
CA GLU A 1029 36.37 -15.55 -37.06
C GLU A 1029 34.86 -15.75 -36.85
N MET A 1030 34.26 -14.99 -35.94
CA MET A 1030 32.81 -15.00 -35.69
C MET A 1030 32.14 -13.93 -36.56
N VAL A 1031 31.38 -14.36 -37.56
CA VAL A 1031 30.67 -13.49 -38.51
C VAL A 1031 29.21 -13.38 -38.10
N SER A 1032 28.73 -12.17 -37.78
CA SER A 1032 27.32 -11.94 -37.47
C SER A 1032 26.46 -12.09 -38.71
N LEU A 1033 25.63 -13.14 -38.75
CA LEU A 1033 24.69 -13.36 -39.85
C LEU A 1033 23.74 -12.17 -40.00
N THR A 1034 23.29 -11.61 -38.89
CA THR A 1034 22.37 -10.48 -38.85
C THR A 1034 22.99 -9.18 -39.36
N ALA A 1035 24.29 -8.93 -39.11
CA ALA A 1035 24.96 -7.75 -39.64
C ALA A 1035 25.09 -7.82 -41.17
N VAL A 1036 25.40 -9.01 -41.69
CA VAL A 1036 25.45 -9.27 -43.14
C VAL A 1036 24.06 -9.13 -43.75
N GLU A 1037 23.02 -9.70 -43.15
CA GLU A 1037 21.63 -9.53 -43.60
C GLU A 1037 21.23 -8.05 -43.70
N GLN A 1038 21.65 -7.21 -42.74
CA GLN A 1038 21.36 -5.77 -42.77
C GLN A 1038 22.02 -5.04 -43.94
N LEU A 1039 23.26 -5.41 -44.29
CA LEU A 1039 23.94 -4.88 -45.48
C LEU A 1039 23.20 -5.30 -46.74
N LEU A 1040 22.88 -6.59 -46.84
CA LEU A 1040 22.15 -7.14 -47.98
C LEU A 1040 20.77 -6.49 -48.11
N SER A 1041 20.10 -6.14 -47.00
CA SER A 1041 18.80 -5.45 -47.05
C SER A 1041 18.92 -3.99 -47.47
N LYS A 1042 20.11 -3.38 -47.42
CA LYS A 1042 20.35 -2.07 -48.04
C LYS A 1042 20.61 -2.20 -49.54
N LEU A 1043 21.32 -3.25 -49.96
CA LEU A 1043 21.61 -3.54 -51.36
C LEU A 1043 20.34 -3.97 -52.12
N TYR A 1044 19.53 -4.83 -51.50
CA TYR A 1044 18.27 -5.36 -52.05
C TYR A 1044 17.09 -5.03 -51.12
N PRO A 1045 16.63 -3.77 -51.09
CA PRO A 1045 15.60 -3.32 -50.14
C PRO A 1045 14.22 -3.94 -50.34
N ASP A 1046 13.90 -4.36 -51.57
CA ASP A 1046 12.59 -4.92 -51.92
C ASP A 1046 12.53 -6.47 -51.85
N ALA A 1047 13.66 -7.12 -51.50
CA ALA A 1047 13.74 -8.57 -51.44
C ALA A 1047 13.49 -9.09 -50.02
N VAL A 1048 12.72 -10.17 -49.88
CA VAL A 1048 12.68 -10.95 -48.65
C VAL A 1048 13.82 -11.94 -48.69
N GLN A 1049 14.72 -11.85 -47.72
CA GLN A 1049 15.94 -12.63 -47.70
C GLN A 1049 16.34 -13.04 -46.29
N GLY A 1050 17.05 -14.15 -46.19
CA GLY A 1050 17.62 -14.65 -44.95
C GLY A 1050 18.95 -15.35 -45.21
N LEU A 1051 19.87 -15.19 -44.27
CA LEU A 1051 21.21 -15.74 -44.35
C LEU A 1051 21.35 -16.86 -43.34
N VAL A 1052 21.78 -18.02 -43.83
CA VAL A 1052 22.03 -19.22 -43.04
C VAL A 1052 23.47 -19.67 -43.20
N SER A 1053 24.00 -20.34 -42.18
CA SER A 1053 25.33 -20.96 -42.22
C SER A 1053 25.19 -22.46 -42.39
N VAL A 1054 26.01 -23.04 -43.28
CA VAL A 1054 26.12 -24.49 -43.47
C VAL A 1054 27.57 -24.92 -43.27
N PRO A 1055 27.83 -26.18 -42.87
CA PRO A 1055 29.18 -26.70 -42.73
C PRO A 1055 30.00 -26.56 -44.03
N ASP A 1056 31.27 -26.17 -43.89
CA ASP A 1056 32.24 -26.10 -44.98
C ASP A 1056 33.55 -26.81 -44.59
N PRO A 1057 34.01 -27.81 -45.37
CA PRO A 1057 35.21 -28.59 -45.03
C PRO A 1057 36.50 -27.76 -44.92
N LYS A 1058 36.57 -26.58 -45.55
CA LYS A 1058 37.78 -25.74 -45.59
C LYS A 1058 37.75 -24.62 -44.55
N LYS A 1059 36.58 -24.01 -44.33
CA LYS A 1059 36.42 -22.83 -43.46
C LYS A 1059 35.66 -23.11 -42.16
N GLY A 1060 35.26 -24.35 -41.92
CA GLY A 1060 34.38 -24.73 -40.81
C GLY A 1060 32.91 -24.52 -41.19
N GLU A 1061 32.55 -23.28 -41.48
CA GLU A 1061 31.22 -22.89 -41.97
C GLU A 1061 31.31 -21.96 -43.18
N LYS A 1062 30.23 -21.90 -43.97
CA LYS A 1062 30.06 -20.95 -45.08
C LYS A 1062 28.64 -20.38 -45.08
N LEU A 1063 28.47 -19.25 -45.75
CA LEU A 1063 27.20 -18.51 -45.79
C LEU A 1063 26.40 -18.82 -47.06
N VAL A 1064 25.09 -19.05 -46.90
CA VAL A 1064 24.14 -19.25 -48.00
C VAL A 1064 23.01 -18.22 -47.84
N LEU A 1065 22.79 -17.43 -48.89
CA LEU A 1065 21.72 -16.43 -48.95
C LEU A 1065 20.46 -17.01 -49.58
N ILE A 1066 19.35 -17.04 -48.86
CA ILE A 1066 18.04 -17.37 -49.43
C ILE A 1066 17.33 -16.06 -49.72
N THR A 1067 16.86 -15.86 -50.95
CA THR A 1067 16.33 -14.55 -51.40
C THR A 1067 15.22 -14.69 -52.42
N THR A 1068 14.27 -13.75 -52.40
CA THR A 1068 13.24 -13.60 -53.44
C THR A 1068 13.72 -12.80 -54.65
N LYS A 1069 14.98 -12.35 -54.68
CA LYS A 1069 15.57 -11.63 -55.82
C LYS A 1069 16.17 -12.61 -56.83
N GLN A 1070 15.56 -12.70 -58.01
CA GLN A 1070 15.94 -13.68 -59.04
C GLN A 1070 17.29 -13.36 -59.71
N ASP A 1071 17.61 -12.08 -59.85
CA ASP A 1071 18.82 -11.52 -60.47
C ASP A 1071 19.94 -11.24 -59.45
N THR A 1072 20.06 -12.08 -58.41
CA THR A 1072 21.09 -11.91 -57.38
C THR A 1072 22.49 -12.22 -57.93
N ASP A 1073 23.43 -11.29 -57.78
CA ASP A 1073 24.84 -11.47 -58.15
C ASP A 1073 25.75 -11.47 -56.91
N LEU A 1074 26.44 -12.58 -56.68
CA LEU A 1074 27.37 -12.74 -55.55
C LEU A 1074 28.60 -11.84 -55.66
N SER A 1075 29.00 -11.43 -56.88
CA SER A 1075 30.12 -10.53 -57.10
C SER A 1075 29.78 -9.08 -56.74
N GLU A 1076 28.55 -8.66 -57.03
CA GLU A 1076 27.96 -7.39 -56.60
C GLU A 1076 27.89 -7.33 -55.07
N ILE A 1077 27.32 -8.38 -54.44
CA ILE A 1077 27.25 -8.49 -52.98
C ILE A 1077 28.65 -8.38 -52.34
N ARG A 1078 29.63 -9.10 -52.87
CA ARG A 1078 30.99 -9.10 -52.31
C ARG A 1078 31.65 -7.72 -52.41
N SER A 1079 31.46 -7.03 -53.53
CA SER A 1079 31.97 -5.67 -53.74
C SER A 1079 31.31 -4.70 -52.77
N TYR A 1080 30.00 -4.78 -52.61
CA TYR A 1080 29.23 -3.94 -51.69
C TYR A 1080 29.63 -4.14 -50.21
N ILE A 1081 29.79 -5.39 -49.77
CA ILE A 1081 30.22 -5.70 -48.38
C ILE A 1081 31.61 -5.09 -48.11
N LYS A 1082 32.52 -5.16 -49.09
CA LYS A 1082 33.87 -4.59 -48.99
C LYS A 1082 33.84 -3.05 -48.92
N GLU A 1083 33.03 -2.41 -49.75
CA GLU A 1083 32.83 -0.94 -49.73
C GLU A 1083 32.27 -0.44 -48.40
N GLN A 1084 31.41 -1.22 -47.75
CA GLN A 1084 30.84 -0.90 -46.43
C GLN A 1084 31.81 -1.20 -45.27
N GLY A 1085 33.05 -1.62 -45.56
CA GLY A 1085 34.09 -1.87 -44.56
C GLY A 1085 33.96 -3.19 -43.81
N PHE A 1086 33.13 -4.13 -44.29
CA PHE A 1086 32.96 -5.45 -43.68
C PHE A 1086 33.96 -6.47 -44.23
N ASN A 1087 34.28 -7.48 -43.42
CA ASN A 1087 35.19 -8.56 -43.79
C ASN A 1087 34.61 -9.38 -44.97
N GLU A 1088 35.44 -9.74 -45.97
CA GLU A 1088 35.05 -10.58 -47.10
C GLU A 1088 34.50 -11.95 -46.68
N LEU A 1089 34.88 -12.45 -45.49
CA LEU A 1089 34.31 -13.66 -44.88
C LEU A 1089 32.80 -13.56 -44.61
N GLY A 1090 32.26 -12.34 -44.52
CA GLY A 1090 30.83 -12.06 -44.41
C GLY A 1090 30.05 -12.16 -45.72
N SER A 1091 30.71 -12.38 -46.85
CA SER A 1091 30.02 -12.52 -48.14
C SER A 1091 29.39 -13.91 -48.30
N PRO A 1092 28.11 -14.02 -48.71
CA PRO A 1092 27.51 -15.29 -49.09
C PRO A 1092 28.35 -15.99 -50.16
N SER A 1093 28.60 -17.28 -49.95
CA SER A 1093 29.31 -18.13 -50.93
C SER A 1093 28.37 -18.68 -52.01
N LYS A 1094 27.08 -18.74 -51.72
CA LYS A 1094 26.00 -19.16 -52.63
C LYS A 1094 24.72 -18.38 -52.31
N PHE A 1095 23.79 -18.38 -53.26
CA PHE A 1095 22.41 -17.98 -53.01
C PHE A 1095 21.42 -19.02 -53.53
N ILE A 1096 20.22 -19.03 -52.94
CA ILE A 1096 19.08 -19.85 -53.32
C ILE A 1096 17.91 -18.91 -53.59
N TYR A 1097 17.42 -18.91 -54.82
CA TYR A 1097 16.22 -18.16 -55.19
C TYR A 1097 14.95 -18.91 -54.76
N VAL A 1098 14.05 -18.22 -54.08
CA VAL A 1098 12.73 -18.74 -53.69
C VAL A 1098 11.63 -17.77 -54.12
N LYS A 1099 10.55 -18.30 -54.73
CA LYS A 1099 9.40 -17.49 -55.13
C LYS A 1099 8.54 -17.07 -53.92
N GLU A 1100 8.39 -17.97 -52.96
CA GLU A 1100 7.71 -17.72 -51.68
C GLU A 1100 8.75 -17.87 -50.55
N PRO A 1101 9.01 -16.81 -49.77
CA PRO A 1101 10.01 -16.86 -48.71
C PRO A 1101 9.51 -17.69 -47.52
N PRO A 1102 10.37 -18.48 -46.85
CA PRO A 1102 10.00 -19.22 -45.66
C PRO A 1102 9.74 -18.24 -44.51
N VAL A 1103 8.48 -18.14 -44.06
CA VAL A 1103 8.07 -17.24 -42.97
C VAL A 1103 7.15 -17.97 -41.98
N LEU A 1104 7.32 -17.68 -40.69
CA LEU A 1104 6.48 -18.19 -39.60
C LEU A 1104 5.12 -17.46 -39.56
N GLY A 1105 4.12 -18.04 -38.87
CA GLY A 1105 2.81 -17.39 -38.64
C GLY A 1105 2.87 -16.06 -37.86
N SER A 1106 4.04 -15.72 -37.29
CA SER A 1106 4.34 -14.43 -36.67
C SER A 1106 4.88 -13.36 -37.65
N GLY A 1107 5.08 -13.70 -38.93
CA GLY A 1107 5.67 -12.83 -39.94
C GLY A 1107 7.21 -12.92 -40.05
N LYS A 1108 7.88 -13.57 -39.10
CA LYS A 1108 9.35 -13.70 -39.07
C LYS A 1108 9.86 -14.67 -40.14
N PHE A 1109 11.04 -14.40 -40.71
CA PHE A 1109 11.76 -15.35 -41.56
C PHE A 1109 12.03 -16.66 -40.80
N ASP A 1110 11.71 -17.79 -41.41
CA ASP A 1110 11.86 -19.12 -40.81
C ASP A 1110 13.24 -19.69 -41.14
N TYR A 1111 14.19 -19.40 -40.25
CA TYR A 1111 15.58 -19.85 -40.37
C TYR A 1111 15.76 -21.37 -40.29
N VAL A 1112 14.86 -22.09 -39.63
CA VAL A 1112 14.96 -23.56 -39.51
C VAL A 1112 14.63 -24.21 -40.85
N THR A 1113 13.54 -23.78 -41.47
CA THR A 1113 13.17 -24.23 -42.81
C THR A 1113 14.23 -23.81 -43.84
N ALA A 1114 14.75 -22.58 -43.71
CA ALA A 1114 15.80 -22.06 -44.56
C ALA A 1114 17.13 -22.85 -44.45
N GLU A 1115 17.57 -23.20 -43.23
CA GLU A 1115 18.75 -24.05 -43.02
C GLU A 1115 18.57 -25.43 -43.62
N LYS A 1116 17.38 -26.03 -43.47
CA LYS A 1116 17.05 -27.32 -44.09
C LYS A 1116 17.10 -27.24 -45.62
N MET A 1117 16.55 -26.18 -46.22
CA MET A 1117 16.63 -25.94 -47.66
C MET A 1117 18.08 -25.78 -48.15
N ALA A 1118 18.91 -25.06 -47.39
CA ALA A 1118 20.32 -24.88 -47.72
C ALA A 1118 21.13 -26.17 -47.56
N ALA A 1119 20.81 -26.99 -46.54
CA ALA A 1119 21.45 -28.29 -46.32
C ALA A 1119 21.04 -29.33 -47.39
N GLU A 1120 19.78 -29.35 -47.83
CA GLU A 1120 19.27 -30.27 -48.85
C GLU A 1120 19.82 -29.99 -50.26
N GLN A 1121 20.25 -28.76 -50.57
CA GLN A 1121 20.94 -28.44 -51.82
C GLN A 1121 22.46 -28.69 -51.78
N GLU A 1122 23.02 -28.97 -50.60
CA GLU A 1122 24.44 -29.27 -50.39
C GLU A 1122 24.70 -30.78 -50.21
N ALA A 1123 23.65 -31.57 -49.92
CA ALA A 1123 23.65 -33.03 -49.95
C ALA A 1123 23.49 -33.55 -51.38
#